data_AF-A0A1W6N4N2-F1
#
_entry.id   AF-A0A1W6N4N2-F1
#
_cell.length_a   1.000
_cell.length_b   1.000
_cell.length_c   1.000
_cell.angle_alpha   90.00
_cell.angle_beta   90.00
_cell.angle_gamma   90.00
#
_symmetry.space_group_name_H-M   'P 1'
#
loop_
_entity.id
_entity.type
_entity.pdbx_description
1 polymer ?
#
loop_
_entity_poly.entity_id
_entity_poly.type
_entity_poly.pdbx_seq_one_letter_code
_entity_poly.pdbx_strand_id
1 'polypeptide(L)'
;MFHFQHKRDNVYHEILLPEGADLKFKNSSVLWNAAEHAERRVDSQVAKEAVVALPDDKEIRLEDRIELSHRIAKEFFLSKGLAVQIDIHAPHDEDKNWHVHMLATTRRFSEDGKSLNAYKARDTDPTIRKGFVTEAELVGEKVRDIQNAYFKEKGLDLRVDPIGIVPQEHLGPVRMRHHMNDALKRSELIKETNEALAKDPAVILEALGKNKAVLSKQDIERFIFKHVPRADQAILLKGVLSDKNLITLYDSSTGEETGLYTLKETRTLEEKLLRFATSLHKQESVPLLDSVRNQVTEKYILSLEQQAAYDCVTQIPHNLSIIQGRAGVGKSYVLRPIREVHEASGYRVIGLAPTHKVAQDMLEDGFREATTCHAFLFASKNQRNTIDEKTLLIVDEAAMLSTELQIELFNGAKRAGSKVLLVGDSRQLSSIQKGGMFEVLVEKFCSVEITDVRRQEIDWQRAVSESLSRGEVKEAVHILNDHERIFFSGTKETSCAALINAWSKDHADDPHINKLILAQRNVDVDALNCAVRDIRRARGELGDHDYEIMTKRGPQRFAEGDRIQLTETDKTQNLFNGNFGAIKKITETACTILQDNGQEVTFNPETYIGLRHGYAGTIYKAQGSTLPNIYVLHDKATNLNNSYVSLTRQTKDLKVFISQTETPTLDHLIQQMGRDHGKEASLKYLTLEEVRERDKSLSLTQAIQEALKDIKTKVKDHFHRNEDFYKFERTQETKIHRVAPQDPLFPIEEKKFEEVSQLLERRLYGLFKEKHNRFPDGDEKKFLEKQASRTGEYLFHLKHYEHREPTLGDVKVLSTRVRFELGRSETIKAEMLENLDKKQDLVKEDYLRATLYAERLARIEGRMFEEEFRQNGDVKNPQKFMKPASVELQQYQQSQKHLADQLVQEKNLSPFVATRVANEIQRAHESLGKTPDDKTIEVYIKLGSYLEERQETLKQTYKDLTPYKAERSIEYIRRSEAEVWLKEVFYNKEEPNKVRVHEIQKDAESATKYALKEAQKGFCKDRGLEL
;
A
#
# COMPACT_ATOMS: atom_id res chain seq x y z
N MET A 1 -14.51 -33.80 -35.09
CA MET A 1 -14.70 -33.41 -33.66
C MET A 1 -13.61 -34.06 -32.83
N PHE A 2 -13.26 -33.47 -31.68
CA PHE A 2 -12.10 -33.91 -30.89
C PHE A 2 -12.22 -35.38 -30.47
N HIS A 3 -11.21 -36.19 -30.83
CA HIS A 3 -11.09 -37.58 -30.44
C HIS A 3 -9.90 -37.72 -29.48
N PHE A 4 -10.15 -37.50 -28.19
CA PHE A 4 -9.11 -37.45 -27.16
C PHE A 4 -8.68 -38.82 -26.65
N GLN A 5 -9.30 -39.92 -27.12
CA GLN A 5 -8.99 -41.28 -26.66
C GLN A 5 -7.52 -41.69 -26.89
N HIS A 6 -6.81 -41.04 -27.81
CA HIS A 6 -5.41 -41.31 -28.12
C HIS A 6 -4.42 -40.39 -27.41
N LYS A 7 -4.90 -39.41 -26.64
CA LYS A 7 -4.06 -38.54 -25.83
C LYS A 7 -3.76 -39.19 -24.48
N ARG A 8 -2.51 -39.10 -24.01
CA ARG A 8 -2.03 -39.79 -22.79
C ARG A 8 -2.67 -39.27 -21.48
N ASP A 9 -3.23 -38.07 -21.47
CA ASP A 9 -3.90 -37.40 -20.33
C ASP A 9 -5.34 -37.85 -20.15
N ASN A 10 -5.97 -38.31 -21.22
CA ASN A 10 -7.38 -38.67 -21.14
C ASN A 10 -7.50 -39.98 -20.36
N VAL A 11 -8.04 -39.89 -19.15
CA VAL A 11 -8.20 -41.03 -18.25
C VAL A 11 -9.62 -41.57 -18.24
N TYR A 12 -10.58 -40.86 -18.85
CA TYR A 12 -11.96 -41.32 -18.93
C TYR A 12 -12.71 -40.69 -20.10
N HIS A 13 -13.41 -41.53 -20.85
CA HIS A 13 -14.24 -41.13 -21.98
C HIS A 13 -15.60 -41.84 -21.92
N GLU A 14 -16.71 -41.08 -21.96
CA GLU A 14 -18.07 -41.63 -22.11
C GLU A 14 -18.98 -40.68 -22.90
N ILE A 15 -19.96 -41.25 -23.62
CA ILE A 15 -21.10 -40.52 -24.17
C ILE A 15 -22.34 -40.78 -23.32
N LEU A 16 -22.84 -39.71 -22.71
CA LEU A 16 -24.09 -39.68 -21.98
C LEU A 16 -25.23 -39.26 -22.90
N LEU A 17 -26.29 -40.07 -22.89
CA LEU A 17 -27.49 -39.84 -23.68
C LEU A 17 -28.64 -39.34 -22.80
N PRO A 18 -29.49 -38.43 -23.29
CA PRO A 18 -30.72 -38.07 -22.60
C PRO A 18 -31.71 -39.24 -22.62
N GLU A 19 -32.69 -39.20 -21.72
CA GLU A 19 -33.73 -40.22 -21.63
C GLU A 19 -34.48 -40.37 -22.97
N GLY A 20 -34.70 -41.61 -23.40
CA GLY A 20 -35.40 -41.94 -24.65
C GLY A 20 -34.51 -41.97 -25.90
N ALA A 21 -33.24 -41.54 -25.87
CA ALA A 21 -32.36 -41.60 -27.03
C ALA A 21 -31.86 -43.03 -27.33
N ASP A 22 -31.76 -43.36 -28.62
CA ASP A 22 -31.33 -44.67 -29.12
C ASP A 22 -29.86 -44.96 -28.73
N LEU A 23 -29.62 -46.15 -28.15
CA LEU A 23 -28.30 -46.55 -27.63
C LEU A 23 -27.21 -46.58 -28.70
N LYS A 24 -27.55 -46.67 -29.99
CA LYS A 24 -26.56 -46.57 -31.08
C LYS A 24 -25.73 -45.28 -31.02
N PHE A 25 -26.31 -44.21 -30.45
CA PHE A 25 -25.66 -42.91 -30.31
C PHE A 25 -24.63 -42.86 -29.18
N LYS A 26 -24.45 -43.94 -28.39
CA LYS A 26 -23.28 -44.08 -27.50
C LYS A 26 -21.97 -44.20 -28.26
N ASN A 27 -22.01 -44.49 -29.57
CA ASN A 27 -20.83 -44.46 -30.42
C ASN A 27 -20.57 -43.03 -30.91
N SER A 28 -19.38 -42.51 -30.61
CA SER A 28 -18.96 -41.13 -30.97
C SER A 28 -19.07 -40.83 -32.46
N SER A 29 -18.66 -41.77 -33.31
CA SER A 29 -18.77 -41.61 -34.76
C SER A 29 -20.23 -41.54 -35.20
N VAL A 30 -21.12 -42.34 -34.61
CA VAL A 30 -22.55 -42.33 -34.94
C VAL A 30 -23.22 -41.03 -34.50
N LEU A 31 -22.96 -40.58 -33.27
CA LEU A 31 -23.51 -39.34 -32.72
C LEU A 31 -23.09 -38.11 -33.53
N TRP A 32 -21.80 -37.97 -33.78
CA TRP A 32 -21.27 -36.76 -34.40
C TRP A 32 -21.51 -36.70 -35.89
N ASN A 33 -21.53 -37.83 -36.60
CA ASN A 33 -21.96 -37.86 -38.00
C ASN A 33 -23.45 -37.49 -38.12
N ALA A 34 -24.30 -37.93 -37.17
CA ALA A 34 -25.70 -37.52 -37.15
C ALA A 34 -25.88 -36.03 -36.82
N ALA A 35 -25.06 -35.48 -35.92
CA ALA A 35 -25.04 -34.04 -35.61
C ALA A 35 -24.60 -33.20 -36.81
N GLU A 36 -23.56 -33.63 -37.54
CA GLU A 36 -23.08 -32.97 -38.75
C GLU A 36 -24.11 -33.04 -39.87
N HIS A 37 -24.74 -34.20 -40.09
CA HIS A 37 -25.78 -34.37 -41.11
C HIS A 37 -27.03 -33.52 -40.84
N ALA A 38 -27.29 -33.17 -39.57
CA ALA A 38 -28.39 -32.29 -39.21
C ALA A 38 -28.13 -30.81 -39.54
N GLU A 39 -26.90 -30.44 -39.91
CA GLU A 39 -26.53 -29.07 -40.27
C GLU A 39 -26.75 -28.77 -41.76
N ARG A 40 -27.18 -27.53 -42.04
CA ARG A 40 -27.57 -27.10 -43.40
C ARG A 40 -26.59 -26.12 -44.05
N ARG A 41 -25.60 -25.63 -43.29
CA ARG A 41 -24.60 -24.66 -43.75
C ARG A 41 -23.21 -25.21 -43.46
N VAL A 42 -22.24 -24.85 -44.30
CA VAL A 42 -20.85 -25.28 -44.16
C VAL A 42 -20.14 -24.67 -42.94
N ASP A 43 -20.63 -23.53 -42.44
CA ASP A 43 -20.12 -22.81 -41.27
C ASP A 43 -20.93 -23.09 -39.98
N SER A 44 -21.81 -24.09 -40.01
CA SER A 44 -22.65 -24.44 -38.87
C SER A 44 -21.84 -25.01 -37.70
N GLN A 45 -22.09 -24.49 -36.49
CA GLN A 45 -21.60 -25.13 -35.27
C GLN A 45 -22.29 -26.49 -35.05
N VAL A 46 -21.49 -27.55 -34.98
CA VAL A 46 -21.96 -28.94 -34.83
C VAL A 46 -22.12 -29.35 -33.35
N ALA A 47 -21.27 -28.81 -32.47
CA ALA A 47 -21.28 -29.09 -31.03
C ALA A 47 -21.04 -27.84 -30.19
N LYS A 48 -21.50 -27.88 -28.94
CA LYS A 48 -21.18 -26.93 -27.87
C LYS A 48 -20.08 -27.53 -27.02
N GLU A 49 -19.07 -26.73 -26.68
CA GLU A 49 -18.00 -27.16 -25.79
C GLU A 49 -18.13 -26.43 -24.44
N ALA A 50 -17.97 -27.19 -23.36
CA ALA A 50 -17.76 -26.67 -22.01
C ALA A 50 -16.55 -27.37 -21.39
N VAL A 51 -15.63 -26.59 -20.81
CA VAL A 51 -14.49 -27.11 -20.06
C VAL A 51 -14.67 -26.76 -18.61
N VAL A 52 -14.65 -27.76 -17.73
CA VAL A 52 -14.90 -27.58 -16.30
C VAL A 52 -13.72 -28.12 -15.50
N ALA A 53 -13.19 -27.30 -14.59
CA ALA A 53 -12.18 -27.73 -13.63
C ALA A 53 -12.81 -28.65 -12.58
N LEU A 54 -12.14 -29.76 -12.29
CA LEU A 54 -12.55 -30.76 -11.31
C LEU A 54 -11.61 -30.69 -10.09
N PRO A 55 -12.06 -31.14 -8.90
CA PRO A 55 -11.26 -31.04 -7.68
C PRO A 55 -9.95 -31.84 -7.76
N ASP A 56 -8.82 -31.20 -7.44
CA ASP A 56 -7.50 -31.83 -7.30
C ASP A 56 -7.16 -32.10 -5.82
N ASP A 57 -8.08 -32.78 -5.13
CA ASP A 57 -7.84 -33.26 -3.77
C ASP A 57 -7.50 -34.76 -3.78
N LYS A 58 -6.66 -35.20 -2.82
CA LYS A 58 -6.25 -36.60 -2.66
C LYS A 58 -7.38 -37.51 -2.18
N GLU A 59 -8.36 -36.94 -1.47
CA GLU A 59 -9.55 -37.66 -1.01
C GLU A 59 -10.55 -37.93 -2.14
N ILE A 60 -10.46 -37.15 -3.23
CA ILE A 60 -11.29 -37.29 -4.42
C ILE A 60 -10.61 -38.27 -5.38
N ARG A 61 -11.29 -39.38 -5.70
CA ARG A 61 -10.80 -40.40 -6.64
C ARG A 61 -11.29 -40.12 -8.06
N LEU A 62 -10.84 -40.92 -9.03
CA LEU A 62 -11.31 -40.79 -10.42
C LEU A 62 -12.82 -41.06 -10.51
N GLU A 63 -13.34 -42.00 -9.73
CA GLU A 63 -14.76 -42.34 -9.69
C GLU A 63 -15.61 -41.14 -9.21
N ASP A 64 -15.12 -40.39 -8.23
CA ASP A 64 -15.78 -39.16 -7.76
C ASP A 64 -15.79 -38.08 -8.84
N ARG A 65 -14.70 -37.95 -9.60
CA ARG A 65 -14.57 -37.01 -10.72
C ARG A 65 -15.50 -37.36 -11.88
N ILE A 66 -15.67 -38.65 -12.15
CA ILE A 66 -16.66 -39.17 -13.10
C ILE A 66 -18.08 -38.81 -12.63
N GLU A 67 -18.40 -39.09 -11.36
CA GLU A 67 -19.73 -38.81 -10.82
C GLU A 67 -20.06 -37.30 -10.83
N LEU A 68 -19.10 -36.45 -10.44
CA LEU A 68 -19.22 -34.99 -10.54
C LEU A 68 -19.45 -34.54 -11.98
N SER A 69 -18.68 -35.07 -12.93
CA SER A 69 -18.83 -34.77 -14.36
C SER A 69 -20.21 -35.17 -14.87
N HIS A 70 -20.75 -36.31 -14.42
CA HIS A 70 -22.09 -36.77 -14.76
C HIS A 70 -23.19 -35.86 -14.18
N ARG A 71 -23.05 -35.44 -12.92
CA ARG A 71 -24.00 -34.50 -12.28
C ARG A 71 -24.03 -33.15 -12.99
N ILE A 72 -22.86 -32.62 -13.34
CA ILE A 72 -22.73 -31.37 -14.11
C ILE A 72 -23.34 -31.55 -15.50
N ALA A 73 -23.00 -32.62 -16.23
CA ALA A 73 -23.57 -32.89 -17.55
C ALA A 73 -25.10 -33.05 -17.50
N LYS A 74 -25.62 -33.68 -16.44
CA LYS A 74 -27.07 -33.83 -16.22
C LYS A 74 -27.77 -32.49 -16.02
N GLU A 75 -27.24 -31.65 -15.14
CA GLU A 75 -27.82 -30.33 -14.84
C GLU A 75 -27.85 -29.44 -16.09
N PHE A 76 -26.73 -29.34 -16.80
CA PHE A 76 -26.58 -28.35 -17.85
C PHE A 76 -27.08 -28.80 -19.23
N PHE A 77 -27.06 -30.10 -19.52
CA PHE A 77 -27.29 -30.64 -20.87
C PHE A 77 -28.31 -31.78 -20.93
N LEU A 78 -28.12 -32.89 -20.20
CA LEU A 78 -28.97 -34.10 -20.37
C LEU A 78 -30.42 -33.83 -19.97
N SER A 79 -30.65 -33.10 -18.88
CA SER A 79 -32.00 -32.67 -18.43
C SER A 79 -32.72 -31.81 -19.49
N LYS A 80 -31.96 -31.21 -20.41
CA LYS A 80 -32.45 -30.39 -21.50
C LYS A 80 -32.55 -31.16 -22.81
N GLY A 81 -32.37 -32.48 -22.80
CA GLY A 81 -32.53 -33.35 -23.96
C GLY A 81 -31.34 -33.39 -24.92
N LEU A 82 -30.15 -32.95 -24.49
CA LEU A 82 -28.92 -32.95 -25.29
C LEU A 82 -28.02 -34.12 -24.90
N ALA A 83 -27.45 -34.85 -25.87
CA ALA A 83 -26.36 -35.79 -25.58
C ALA A 83 -25.04 -35.04 -25.35
N VAL A 84 -24.20 -35.60 -24.49
CA VAL A 84 -22.90 -35.05 -24.09
C VAL A 84 -21.82 -36.13 -24.18
N GLN A 85 -20.75 -35.84 -24.90
CA GLN A 85 -19.49 -36.59 -24.78
C GLN A 85 -18.64 -35.95 -23.69
N ILE A 86 -18.15 -36.77 -22.77
CA ILE A 86 -17.31 -36.40 -21.63
C ILE A 86 -15.93 -37.00 -21.84
N ASP A 87 -14.90 -36.17 -21.72
CA ASP A 87 -13.50 -36.55 -21.73
C ASP A 87 -12.81 -35.94 -20.49
N ILE A 88 -12.39 -36.77 -19.52
CA ILE A 88 -11.71 -36.31 -18.31
C ILE A 88 -10.20 -36.45 -18.52
N HIS A 89 -9.52 -35.33 -18.36
CA HIS A 89 -8.08 -35.24 -18.44
C HIS A 89 -7.50 -35.24 -17.03
N ALA A 90 -6.63 -36.21 -16.77
CA ALA A 90 -5.76 -36.16 -15.62
C ALA A 90 -4.68 -35.10 -15.85
N PRO A 91 -4.14 -34.50 -14.78
CA PRO A 91 -3.04 -33.58 -14.90
C PRO A 91 -1.81 -34.26 -15.52
N HIS A 92 -1.13 -33.55 -16.41
CA HIS A 92 0.15 -33.96 -16.99
C HIS A 92 1.29 -33.30 -16.23
N ASP A 93 2.32 -34.08 -15.87
CA ASP A 93 3.40 -33.63 -14.98
C ASP A 93 2.85 -32.95 -13.70
N GLU A 94 3.60 -32.04 -13.10
CA GLU A 94 3.31 -31.42 -11.79
C GLU A 94 2.23 -30.32 -11.82
N ASP A 95 1.41 -30.25 -12.88
CA ASP A 95 0.21 -29.41 -12.91
C ASP A 95 -0.92 -30.03 -12.09
N LYS A 96 -1.76 -29.19 -11.46
CA LYS A 96 -2.91 -29.61 -10.63
C LYS A 96 -4.26 -29.50 -11.36
N ASN A 97 -4.28 -29.65 -12.67
CA ASN A 97 -5.47 -29.32 -13.44
C ASN A 97 -6.24 -30.55 -13.92
N TRP A 98 -6.96 -31.19 -12.99
CA TRP A 98 -8.05 -32.09 -13.38
C TRP A 98 -9.13 -31.28 -14.07
N HIS A 99 -9.45 -31.63 -15.31
CA HIS A 99 -10.52 -30.95 -16.03
C HIS A 99 -11.27 -31.91 -16.93
N VAL A 100 -12.51 -31.57 -17.20
CA VAL A 100 -13.38 -32.33 -18.09
C VAL A 100 -13.78 -31.47 -19.28
N HIS A 101 -13.52 -32.00 -20.47
CA HIS A 101 -14.11 -31.49 -21.71
C HIS A 101 -15.48 -32.14 -21.89
N MET A 102 -16.51 -31.30 -22.04
CA MET A 102 -17.87 -31.72 -22.33
C MET A 102 -18.28 -31.18 -23.70
N LEU A 103 -18.50 -32.09 -24.65
CA LEU A 103 -19.01 -31.76 -25.97
C LEU A 103 -20.50 -32.14 -26.05
N ALA A 104 -21.37 -31.15 -26.02
CA ALA A 104 -22.81 -31.34 -26.11
C ALA A 104 -23.32 -31.13 -27.54
N THR A 105 -24.31 -31.93 -27.94
CA THR A 105 -25.07 -31.72 -29.17
C THR A 105 -25.74 -30.33 -29.19
N THR A 106 -25.86 -29.71 -30.36
CA THR A 106 -26.57 -28.41 -30.50
C THR A 106 -28.10 -28.56 -30.62
N ARG A 107 -28.58 -29.80 -30.74
CA ARG A 107 -29.98 -30.17 -31.01
C ARG A 107 -30.41 -31.25 -30.02
N ARG A 108 -31.69 -31.22 -29.64
CA ARG A 108 -32.31 -32.27 -28.84
C ARG A 108 -32.57 -33.51 -29.69
N PHE A 109 -32.70 -34.67 -29.05
CA PHE A 109 -33.24 -35.86 -29.73
C PHE A 109 -34.71 -35.68 -30.09
N SER A 110 -35.14 -36.31 -31.19
CA SER A 110 -36.55 -36.47 -31.54
C SER A 110 -37.29 -37.30 -30.49
N GLU A 111 -38.62 -37.17 -30.43
CA GLU A 111 -39.45 -37.90 -29.45
C GLU A 111 -39.30 -39.43 -29.56
N ASP A 112 -39.00 -39.95 -30.75
CA ASP A 112 -38.74 -41.37 -30.98
C ASP A 112 -37.29 -41.80 -30.65
N GLY A 113 -36.42 -40.85 -30.26
CA GLY A 113 -35.04 -41.07 -29.86
C GLY A 113 -34.08 -41.45 -30.99
N LYS A 114 -34.57 -41.57 -32.24
CA LYS A 114 -33.81 -42.15 -33.36
C LYS A 114 -33.01 -41.14 -34.16
N SER A 115 -33.26 -39.84 -33.99
CA SER A 115 -32.64 -38.74 -34.73
C SER A 115 -32.51 -37.46 -33.89
N LEU A 116 -31.83 -36.44 -34.42
CA LEU A 116 -31.77 -35.11 -33.82
C LEU A 116 -32.86 -34.19 -34.41
N ASN A 117 -33.43 -33.32 -33.59
CA ASN A 117 -34.49 -32.41 -33.97
C ASN A 117 -34.06 -31.40 -35.05
N ALA A 118 -35.05 -30.97 -35.84
CA ALA A 118 -34.87 -30.02 -36.93
C ALA A 118 -34.41 -28.62 -36.47
N TYR A 119 -34.63 -28.27 -35.20
CA TYR A 119 -34.25 -26.98 -34.61
C TYR A 119 -33.18 -27.14 -33.52
N LYS A 120 -32.24 -26.18 -33.45
CA LYS A 120 -31.24 -26.10 -32.40
C LYS A 120 -31.86 -25.70 -31.06
N ALA A 121 -31.33 -26.22 -29.97
CA ALA A 121 -31.74 -25.91 -28.61
C ALA A 121 -31.21 -24.54 -28.15
N ARG A 122 -31.66 -23.45 -28.81
CA ARG A 122 -31.17 -22.08 -28.57
C ARG A 122 -31.53 -21.54 -27.20
N ASP A 123 -32.57 -22.07 -26.58
CA ASP A 123 -32.95 -21.78 -25.19
C ASP A 123 -31.90 -22.27 -24.17
N THR A 124 -30.94 -23.08 -24.61
CA THR A 124 -29.82 -23.55 -23.79
C THR A 124 -28.51 -22.80 -24.09
N ASP A 125 -28.55 -21.83 -25.02
CA ASP A 125 -27.40 -20.97 -25.29
C ASP A 125 -27.26 -19.93 -24.17
N PRO A 126 -26.03 -19.62 -23.75
CA PRO A 126 -25.81 -18.56 -22.77
C PRO A 126 -26.32 -17.21 -23.31
N THR A 127 -26.88 -16.39 -22.44
CA THR A 127 -27.21 -15.01 -22.80
C THR A 127 -25.91 -14.25 -23.08
N ILE A 128 -25.71 -13.83 -24.34
CA ILE A 128 -24.54 -13.04 -24.74
C ILE A 128 -24.97 -11.58 -24.91
N ARG A 129 -24.43 -10.69 -24.08
CA ARG A 129 -24.56 -9.23 -24.28
C ARG A 129 -23.18 -8.64 -24.53
N LYS A 130 -23.04 -7.91 -25.64
CA LYS A 130 -21.78 -7.23 -26.02
C LYS A 130 -20.57 -8.18 -26.04
N GLY A 131 -20.75 -9.42 -26.50
CA GLY A 131 -19.69 -10.42 -26.61
C GLY A 131 -19.30 -11.14 -25.30
N PHE A 132 -20.02 -10.90 -24.20
CA PHE A 132 -19.82 -11.63 -22.95
C PHE A 132 -21.03 -12.50 -22.64
N VAL A 133 -20.75 -13.72 -22.20
CA VAL A 133 -21.74 -14.57 -21.53
C VAL A 133 -22.07 -13.89 -20.20
N THR A 134 -23.22 -13.23 -20.11
CA THR A 134 -23.65 -12.50 -18.90
C THR A 134 -23.97 -13.43 -17.73
N GLU A 135 -24.04 -14.73 -17.99
CA GLU A 135 -24.34 -15.77 -17.03
C GLU A 135 -23.10 -16.60 -16.66
N ALA A 136 -21.89 -16.19 -17.05
CA ALA A 136 -20.67 -16.99 -16.83
C ALA A 136 -20.40 -17.21 -15.34
N GLU A 137 -20.64 -16.19 -14.53
CA GLU A 137 -20.54 -16.26 -13.06
C GLU A 137 -21.61 -17.17 -12.47
N LEU A 138 -22.85 -17.16 -13.00
CA LEU A 138 -23.93 -18.07 -12.62
C LEU A 138 -23.62 -19.54 -12.91
N VAL A 139 -22.95 -19.83 -14.03
CA VAL A 139 -22.52 -21.19 -14.37
C VAL A 139 -21.45 -21.67 -13.39
N GLY A 140 -20.47 -20.81 -13.07
CA GLY A 140 -19.45 -21.11 -12.06
C GLY A 140 -20.04 -21.37 -10.66
N GLU A 141 -21.02 -20.56 -10.23
CA GLU A 141 -21.73 -20.78 -8.97
C GLU A 141 -22.48 -22.11 -8.93
N LYS A 142 -23.19 -22.46 -10.01
CA LYS A 142 -23.91 -23.74 -10.09
C LYS A 142 -22.98 -24.94 -10.05
N VAL A 143 -21.84 -24.88 -10.74
CA VAL A 143 -20.82 -25.95 -10.70
C VAL A 143 -20.26 -26.10 -9.28
N ARG A 144 -19.92 -24.97 -8.63
CA ARG A 144 -19.50 -24.94 -7.22
C ARG A 144 -20.54 -25.56 -6.30
N ASP A 145 -21.82 -25.23 -6.49
CA ASP A 145 -22.91 -25.74 -5.66
C ASP A 145 -23.14 -27.25 -5.86
N ILE A 146 -23.00 -27.76 -7.10
CA ILE A 146 -23.02 -29.21 -7.39
C ILE A 146 -21.86 -29.91 -6.69
N GLN A 147 -20.64 -29.35 -6.75
CA GLN A 147 -19.46 -29.91 -6.09
C GLN A 147 -19.63 -29.92 -4.56
N ASN A 148 -20.10 -28.82 -3.98
CA ASN A 148 -20.36 -28.71 -2.55
C ASN A 148 -21.46 -29.66 -2.06
N ALA A 149 -22.54 -29.80 -2.84
CA ALA A 149 -23.60 -30.77 -2.53
C ALA A 149 -23.08 -32.21 -2.57
N TYR A 150 -22.23 -32.53 -3.55
CA TYR A 150 -21.57 -33.83 -3.66
C TYR A 150 -20.67 -34.15 -2.47
N PHE A 151 -19.79 -33.21 -2.09
CA PHE A 151 -18.91 -33.40 -0.93
C PHE A 151 -19.69 -33.65 0.35
N LYS A 152 -20.75 -32.87 0.57
CA LYS A 152 -21.64 -33.03 1.71
C LYS A 152 -22.33 -34.40 1.73
N GLU A 153 -22.82 -34.88 0.59
CA GLU A 153 -23.48 -36.19 0.47
C GLU A 153 -22.52 -37.35 0.79
N LYS A 154 -21.26 -37.24 0.37
CA LYS A 154 -20.22 -38.24 0.63
C LYS A 154 -19.58 -38.11 2.01
N GLY A 155 -20.01 -37.12 2.81
CA GLY A 155 -19.42 -36.85 4.13
C GLY A 155 -17.97 -36.37 4.06
N LEU A 156 -17.56 -35.77 2.94
CA LEU A 156 -16.23 -35.20 2.75
C LEU A 156 -16.23 -33.77 3.31
N ASP A 157 -15.23 -33.45 4.12
CA ASP A 157 -15.03 -32.10 4.68
C ASP A 157 -14.34 -31.18 3.66
N LEU A 158 -14.89 -31.16 2.44
CA LEU A 158 -14.39 -30.38 1.31
C LEU A 158 -15.45 -29.36 0.89
N ARG A 159 -15.00 -28.18 0.49
CA ARG A 159 -15.86 -27.11 -0.03
C ARG A 159 -15.12 -26.30 -1.09
N VAL A 160 -15.80 -25.99 -2.18
CA VAL A 160 -15.39 -25.05 -3.22
C VAL A 160 -15.84 -23.65 -2.82
N ASP A 161 -14.87 -22.75 -2.71
CA ASP A 161 -15.04 -21.41 -2.15
C ASP A 161 -15.49 -20.35 -3.18
N PRO A 162 -16.17 -19.27 -2.77
CA PRO A 162 -16.40 -18.09 -3.59
C PRO A 162 -15.11 -17.27 -3.78
N ILE A 163 -15.08 -16.39 -4.79
CA ILE A 163 -13.94 -15.49 -5.04
C ILE A 163 -13.90 -14.38 -3.97
N GLY A 164 -12.93 -14.43 -3.06
CA GLY A 164 -12.83 -13.46 -1.95
C GLY A 164 -12.37 -12.04 -2.34
N ILE A 165 -12.65 -11.05 -1.48
CA ILE A 165 -12.29 -9.60 -1.63
C ILE A 165 -10.77 -9.39 -1.67
N VAL A 166 -10.08 -10.00 -0.71
CA VAL A 166 -8.63 -10.09 -0.62
C VAL A 166 -8.20 -11.19 -1.59
N PRO A 167 -7.39 -10.86 -2.62
CA PRO A 167 -6.89 -11.85 -3.56
C PRO A 167 -6.10 -12.92 -2.81
N GLN A 168 -6.44 -14.20 -3.04
CA GLN A 168 -5.60 -15.31 -2.61
C GLN A 168 -4.33 -15.36 -3.46
N GLU A 169 -3.21 -15.79 -2.87
CA GLU A 169 -1.99 -16.04 -3.64
C GLU A 169 -2.23 -17.17 -4.65
N HIS A 170 -1.92 -16.91 -5.92
CA HIS A 170 -1.97 -17.95 -6.95
C HIS A 170 -0.75 -18.88 -6.76
N LEU A 171 -1.00 -20.03 -6.12
CA LEU A 171 0.00 -21.07 -5.96
C LEU A 171 0.18 -21.78 -7.32
N GLY A 172 1.34 -21.60 -7.95
CA GLY A 172 1.69 -22.23 -9.23
C GLY A 172 1.90 -23.76 -9.16
N PRO A 173 2.43 -24.38 -10.24
CA PRO A 173 2.62 -25.83 -10.32
C PRO A 173 3.49 -26.41 -9.21
N VAL A 174 3.30 -27.70 -8.93
CA VAL A 174 3.61 -28.42 -7.67
C VAL A 174 5.09 -28.52 -7.29
N ARG A 175 6.01 -28.09 -8.16
CA ARG A 175 7.47 -28.17 -7.99
C ARG A 175 8.03 -27.37 -6.81
N MET A 176 7.15 -26.68 -6.08
CA MET A 176 7.44 -25.75 -4.98
C MET A 176 6.80 -26.18 -3.64
N ARG A 177 6.54 -27.47 -3.40
CA ARG A 177 6.02 -27.93 -2.10
C ARG A 177 7.12 -28.30 -1.11
N HIS A 178 7.69 -27.29 -0.45
CA HIS A 178 8.37 -27.47 0.85
C HIS A 178 7.84 -26.58 2.00
N HIS A 179 6.74 -25.84 1.80
CA HIS A 179 6.08 -25.05 2.87
C HIS A 179 4.57 -25.33 2.96
N MET A 180 4.18 -26.60 3.11
CA MET A 180 2.76 -27.00 2.99
C MET A 180 1.86 -26.54 4.15
N ASN A 181 2.39 -26.16 5.33
CA ASN A 181 1.57 -25.79 6.49
C ASN A 181 1.25 -24.29 6.60
N ASP A 182 2.14 -23.41 6.14
CA ASP A 182 1.95 -21.95 6.31
C ASP A 182 1.09 -21.34 5.20
N ALA A 183 1.19 -21.85 3.97
CA ALA A 183 0.37 -21.40 2.85
C ALA A 183 -1.11 -21.80 3.02
N LEU A 184 -1.38 -23.00 3.54
CA LEU A 184 -2.74 -23.47 3.85
C LEU A 184 -3.37 -22.65 4.98
N LYS A 185 -2.65 -22.45 6.11
CA LYS A 185 -3.13 -21.60 7.20
C LYS A 185 -3.39 -20.16 6.76
N ARG A 186 -2.54 -19.58 5.92
CA ARG A 186 -2.77 -18.23 5.35
C ARG A 186 -3.97 -18.19 4.42
N SER A 187 -4.16 -19.23 3.60
CA SER A 187 -5.34 -19.35 2.73
C SER A 187 -6.63 -19.45 3.54
N GLU A 188 -6.63 -20.21 4.65
CA GLU A 188 -7.75 -20.30 5.59
C GLU A 188 -8.00 -18.97 6.32
N LEU A 189 -6.95 -18.29 6.79
CA LEU A 189 -7.09 -16.97 7.41
C LEU A 189 -7.63 -15.93 6.43
N ILE A 190 -7.15 -15.92 5.18
CA ILE A 190 -7.63 -15.05 4.10
C ILE A 190 -9.08 -15.38 3.75
N LYS A 191 -9.48 -16.65 3.84
CA LYS A 191 -10.86 -17.11 3.63
C LYS A 191 -11.80 -16.60 4.73
N GLU A 192 -11.46 -16.79 6.00
CA GLU A 192 -12.25 -16.28 7.13
C GLU A 192 -12.32 -14.74 7.11
N THR A 193 -11.20 -14.10 6.78
CA THR A 193 -11.12 -12.66 6.58
C THR A 193 -12.02 -12.22 5.42
N ASN A 194 -12.01 -12.90 4.28
CA ASN A 194 -12.86 -12.57 3.14
C ASN A 194 -14.36 -12.75 3.41
N GLU A 195 -14.75 -13.79 4.14
CA GLU A 195 -16.14 -14.02 4.53
C GLU A 195 -16.65 -12.98 5.53
N ALA A 196 -15.78 -12.49 6.43
CA ALA A 196 -16.10 -11.41 7.36
C ALA A 196 -16.13 -10.02 6.68
N LEU A 197 -15.12 -9.73 5.84
CA LEU A 197 -14.96 -8.47 5.11
C LEU A 197 -16.06 -8.25 4.06
N ALA A 198 -16.60 -9.33 3.46
CA ALA A 198 -17.67 -9.25 2.46
C ALA A 198 -19.04 -8.82 3.01
N LYS A 199 -19.18 -8.69 4.34
CA LYS A 199 -20.45 -8.36 5.00
C LYS A 199 -20.50 -6.94 5.59
N ASP A 200 -19.38 -6.21 5.58
CA ASP A 200 -19.31 -4.84 6.10
C ASP A 200 -19.25 -3.81 4.96
N PRO A 201 -20.26 -2.93 4.82
CA PRO A 201 -20.24 -1.83 3.85
C PRO A 201 -18.99 -0.94 3.94
N ALA A 202 -18.46 -0.69 5.15
CA ALA A 202 -17.30 0.19 5.33
C ALA A 202 -16.03 -0.41 4.71
N VAL A 203 -15.84 -1.72 4.87
CA VAL A 203 -14.71 -2.47 4.30
C VAL A 203 -14.80 -2.52 2.77
N ILE A 204 -15.99 -2.75 2.22
CA ILE A 204 -16.22 -2.71 0.77
C ILE A 204 -15.85 -1.34 0.21
N LEU A 205 -16.29 -0.27 0.87
CA LEU A 205 -15.95 1.10 0.50
C LEU A 205 -14.46 1.37 0.58
N GLU A 206 -13.78 0.94 1.65
CA GLU A 206 -12.32 1.07 1.79
C GLU A 206 -11.57 0.36 0.66
N ALA A 207 -11.95 -0.88 0.34
CA ALA A 207 -11.35 -1.67 -0.73
C ALA A 207 -11.56 -1.03 -2.11
N LEU A 208 -12.77 -0.52 -2.38
CA LEU A 208 -13.10 0.23 -3.60
C LEU A 208 -12.32 1.55 -3.69
N GLY A 209 -12.21 2.26 -2.57
CA GLY A 209 -11.54 3.55 -2.47
C GLY A 209 -10.03 3.46 -2.59
N LYS A 210 -9.40 2.31 -2.31
CA LYS A 210 -7.93 2.16 -2.28
C LYS A 210 -7.20 2.69 -3.51
N ASN A 211 -7.78 2.52 -4.70
CA ASN A 211 -7.14 2.89 -5.97
C ASN A 211 -7.91 3.93 -6.81
N LYS A 212 -9.10 4.34 -6.34
CA LYS A 212 -9.99 5.27 -7.05
C LYS A 212 -10.49 6.35 -6.10
N ALA A 213 -10.39 7.61 -6.54
CA ALA A 213 -10.99 8.73 -5.82
C ALA A 213 -12.49 8.87 -6.10
N VAL A 214 -12.90 8.56 -7.33
CA VAL A 214 -14.29 8.59 -7.78
C VAL A 214 -14.76 7.18 -8.13
N LEU A 215 -15.95 6.83 -7.67
CA LEU A 215 -16.59 5.53 -7.83
C LEU A 215 -17.91 5.69 -8.58
N SER A 216 -18.17 4.87 -9.58
CA SER A 216 -19.50 4.76 -10.18
C SER A 216 -20.35 3.73 -9.45
N LYS A 217 -21.68 3.82 -9.60
CA LYS A 217 -22.59 2.76 -9.12
C LYS A 217 -22.20 1.38 -9.69
N GLN A 218 -21.79 1.33 -10.96
CA GLN A 218 -21.36 0.09 -11.62
C GLN A 218 -20.08 -0.48 -11.01
N ASP A 219 -19.16 0.36 -10.53
CA ASP A 219 -17.95 -0.12 -9.84
C ASP A 219 -18.32 -0.83 -8.53
N ILE A 220 -19.21 -0.23 -7.76
CA ILE A 220 -19.71 -0.80 -6.49
C ILE A 220 -20.45 -2.12 -6.77
N GLU A 221 -21.37 -2.10 -7.73
CA GLU A 221 -22.13 -3.28 -8.15
C GLU A 221 -21.21 -4.41 -8.60
N ARG A 222 -20.26 -4.15 -9.53
CA ARG A 222 -19.32 -5.19 -10.00
C ARG A 222 -18.48 -5.75 -8.88
N PHE A 223 -18.04 -4.92 -7.95
CA PHE A 223 -17.25 -5.39 -6.81
C PHE A 223 -18.06 -6.29 -5.90
N ILE A 224 -19.29 -5.89 -5.57
CA ILE A 224 -20.21 -6.71 -4.78
C ILE A 224 -20.55 -8.01 -5.52
N PHE A 225 -20.90 -7.95 -6.81
CA PHE A 225 -21.21 -9.15 -7.62
C PHE A 225 -20.05 -10.13 -7.66
N LYS A 226 -18.82 -9.63 -7.78
CA LYS A 226 -17.62 -10.46 -7.85
C LYS A 226 -17.26 -11.13 -6.53
N HIS A 227 -17.54 -10.47 -5.40
CA HIS A 227 -16.96 -10.84 -4.11
C HIS A 227 -17.96 -11.23 -3.02
N VAL A 228 -19.25 -11.02 -3.26
CA VAL A 228 -20.32 -11.26 -2.28
C VAL A 228 -21.27 -12.34 -2.81
N PRO A 229 -21.65 -13.35 -2.00
CA PRO A 229 -22.64 -14.35 -2.39
C PRO A 229 -23.99 -13.73 -2.78
N ARG A 230 -24.63 -14.28 -3.81
CA ARG A 230 -25.88 -13.75 -4.40
C ARG A 230 -27.01 -13.46 -3.41
N ALA A 231 -27.12 -14.24 -2.34
CA ALA A 231 -28.13 -14.05 -1.29
C ALA A 231 -28.00 -12.69 -0.57
N ASP A 232 -26.78 -12.18 -0.42
CA ASP A 232 -26.48 -11.00 0.39
C ASP A 232 -26.27 -9.73 -0.46
N GLN A 233 -26.06 -9.88 -1.78
CA GLN A 233 -25.69 -8.79 -2.70
C GLN A 233 -26.66 -7.60 -2.66
N ALA A 234 -27.98 -7.86 -2.70
CA ALA A 234 -28.98 -6.79 -2.76
C ALA A 234 -29.04 -5.95 -1.48
N ILE A 235 -28.92 -6.62 -0.32
CA ILE A 235 -28.93 -5.97 1.00
C ILE A 235 -27.65 -5.14 1.16
N LEU A 236 -26.50 -5.71 0.83
CA LEU A 236 -25.21 -5.04 0.93
C LEU A 236 -25.09 -3.85 -0.02
N LEU A 237 -25.54 -3.97 -1.26
CA LEU A 237 -25.55 -2.85 -2.21
C LEU A 237 -26.35 -1.66 -1.66
N LYS A 238 -27.53 -1.92 -1.09
CA LYS A 238 -28.33 -0.88 -0.46
C LYS A 238 -27.64 -0.29 0.78
N GLY A 239 -26.96 -1.11 1.58
CA GLY A 239 -26.19 -0.67 2.74
C GLY A 239 -25.03 0.25 2.34
N VAL A 240 -24.25 -0.14 1.32
CA VAL A 240 -23.12 0.64 0.80
C VAL A 240 -23.58 1.97 0.20
N LEU A 241 -24.64 1.98 -0.61
CA LEU A 241 -25.16 3.22 -1.20
C LEU A 241 -25.78 4.18 -0.18
N SER A 242 -26.14 3.69 1.01
CA SER A 242 -26.69 4.50 2.10
C SER A 242 -25.65 4.85 3.18
N ASP A 243 -24.40 4.45 3.01
CA ASP A 243 -23.35 4.68 4.00
C ASP A 243 -22.99 6.16 4.11
N LYS A 244 -22.81 6.65 5.34
CA LYS A 244 -22.54 8.07 5.61
C LYS A 244 -21.15 8.53 5.15
N ASN A 245 -20.24 7.60 4.89
CA ASN A 245 -18.91 7.88 4.37
C ASN A 245 -18.90 7.97 2.84
N LEU A 246 -19.97 7.57 2.16
CA LEU A 246 -20.12 7.74 0.72
C LEU A 246 -20.80 9.09 0.44
N ILE A 247 -20.19 9.90 -0.43
CA ILE A 247 -20.66 11.23 -0.82
C ILE A 247 -21.03 11.19 -2.30
N THR A 248 -22.25 11.62 -2.63
CA THR A 248 -22.70 11.80 -4.01
C THR A 248 -22.06 13.05 -4.64
N LEU A 249 -21.64 12.91 -5.90
CA LEU A 249 -20.99 13.96 -6.68
C LEU A 249 -21.95 14.58 -7.71
N TYR A 250 -21.83 15.89 -7.86
CA TYR A 250 -22.64 16.74 -8.73
C TYR A 250 -21.76 17.45 -9.75
N ASP A 251 -22.30 17.68 -10.94
CA ASP A 251 -21.59 18.36 -12.01
C ASP A 251 -21.31 19.83 -11.62
N SER A 252 -20.06 20.26 -11.79
CA SER A 252 -19.64 21.61 -11.40
C SER A 252 -20.27 22.71 -12.24
N SER A 253 -20.68 22.42 -13.47
CA SER A 253 -21.28 23.38 -14.40
C SER A 253 -22.80 23.44 -14.24
N THR A 254 -23.49 22.29 -14.24
CA THR A 254 -24.95 22.20 -14.23
C THR A 254 -25.55 22.06 -12.83
N GLY A 255 -24.78 21.58 -11.85
CA GLY A 255 -25.27 21.26 -10.50
C GLY A 255 -26.11 19.98 -10.43
N GLU A 256 -26.22 19.22 -11.51
CA GLU A 256 -26.99 17.99 -11.57
C GLU A 256 -26.24 16.79 -10.97
N GLU A 257 -26.97 15.80 -10.48
CA GLU A 257 -26.37 14.58 -9.93
C GLU A 257 -25.73 13.74 -11.04
N THR A 258 -24.46 13.38 -10.87
CA THR A 258 -23.70 12.65 -11.90
C THR A 258 -23.87 11.13 -11.83
N GLY A 259 -24.41 10.61 -10.73
CA GLY A 259 -24.39 9.17 -10.41
C GLY A 259 -23.00 8.64 -10.02
N LEU A 260 -22.05 9.55 -9.75
CA LEU A 260 -20.72 9.26 -9.22
C LEU A 260 -20.68 9.53 -7.72
N TYR A 261 -19.76 8.85 -7.05
CA TYR A 261 -19.58 8.91 -5.61
C TYR A 261 -18.10 9.05 -5.24
N THR A 262 -17.80 9.59 -4.07
CA THR A 262 -16.47 9.56 -3.46
C THR A 262 -16.57 9.19 -1.98
N LEU A 263 -15.46 8.79 -1.39
CA LEU A 263 -15.38 8.61 0.05
C LEU A 263 -15.08 9.95 0.73
N LYS A 264 -15.72 10.18 1.87
CA LYS A 264 -15.48 11.35 2.72
C LYS A 264 -14.01 11.52 3.09
N GLU A 265 -13.32 10.42 3.39
CA GLU A 265 -11.89 10.44 3.66
C GLU A 265 -11.09 10.91 2.44
N THR A 266 -11.38 10.37 1.26
CA THR A 266 -10.71 10.76 0.01
C THR A 266 -10.91 12.24 -0.28
N ARG A 267 -12.16 12.74 -0.20
CA ARG A 267 -12.45 14.17 -0.36
C ARG A 267 -11.65 15.02 0.64
N THR A 268 -11.59 14.60 1.90
CA THR A 268 -10.85 15.31 2.96
C THR A 268 -9.34 15.37 2.66
N LEU A 269 -8.75 14.29 2.14
CA LEU A 269 -7.33 14.25 1.76
C LEU A 269 -7.04 15.17 0.56
N GLU A 270 -7.89 15.14 -0.46
CA GLU A 270 -7.76 16.01 -1.63
C GLU A 270 -7.86 17.50 -1.26
N GLU A 271 -8.85 17.87 -0.45
CA GLU A 271 -8.99 19.24 0.07
C GLU A 271 -7.77 19.67 0.89
N LYS A 272 -7.21 18.74 1.68
CA LYS A 272 -6.00 19.00 2.46
C LYS A 272 -4.79 19.25 1.58
N LEU A 273 -4.59 18.43 0.55
CA LEU A 273 -3.54 18.65 -0.43
C LEU A 273 -3.68 20.03 -1.08
N LEU A 274 -4.90 20.42 -1.46
CA LEU A 274 -5.14 21.72 -2.06
C LEU A 274 -4.81 22.88 -1.11
N ARG A 275 -5.13 22.75 0.19
CA ARG A 275 -4.72 23.75 1.21
C ARG A 275 -3.20 23.83 1.36
N PHE A 276 -2.49 22.70 1.31
CA PHE A 276 -1.03 22.68 1.38
C PHE A 276 -0.40 23.32 0.15
N ALA A 277 -0.90 23.00 -1.04
CA ALA A 277 -0.50 23.62 -2.30
C ALA A 277 -0.73 25.13 -2.28
N THR A 278 -1.90 25.58 -1.79
CA THR A 278 -2.21 27.00 -1.64
C THR A 278 -1.27 27.70 -0.67
N SER A 279 -0.91 27.04 0.43
CA SER A 279 0.04 27.59 1.39
C SER A 279 1.46 27.69 0.82
N LEU A 280 1.90 26.72 0.04
CA LEU A 280 3.17 26.77 -0.68
C LEU A 280 3.20 27.88 -1.72
N HIS A 281 2.16 27.97 -2.54
CA HIS A 281 2.04 29.00 -3.57
C HIS A 281 2.11 30.42 -2.99
N LYS A 282 1.55 30.65 -1.79
CA LYS A 282 1.60 31.94 -1.08
C LYS A 282 2.96 32.26 -0.44
N GLN A 283 3.83 31.26 -0.23
CA GLN A 283 5.16 31.51 0.30
C GLN A 283 6.08 31.96 -0.83
N GLU A 284 6.96 32.91 -0.51
CA GLU A 284 7.90 33.43 -1.47
C GLU A 284 9.21 32.64 -1.50
N SER A 285 9.70 32.34 -2.70
CA SER A 285 11.01 31.73 -2.91
C SER A 285 12.12 32.78 -2.86
N VAL A 286 13.31 32.40 -2.43
CA VAL A 286 14.50 33.27 -2.52
C VAL A 286 14.70 33.74 -3.98
N PRO A 287 14.81 35.05 -4.24
CA PRO A 287 14.89 35.55 -5.62
C PRO A 287 16.21 35.14 -6.28
N LEU A 288 16.14 34.89 -7.60
CA LEU A 288 17.31 34.63 -8.44
C LEU A 288 17.86 35.97 -8.97
N LEU A 289 19.18 36.04 -9.17
CA LEU A 289 19.82 37.24 -9.74
C LEU A 289 19.61 37.30 -11.25
N ASP A 290 19.14 38.44 -11.77
CA ASP A 290 18.88 38.62 -13.20
C ASP A 290 20.14 38.42 -14.08
N SER A 291 21.32 38.78 -13.57
CA SER A 291 22.58 38.54 -14.28
C SER A 291 22.84 37.05 -14.51
N VAL A 292 22.57 36.21 -13.51
CA VAL A 292 22.73 34.75 -13.60
C VAL A 292 21.69 34.16 -14.54
N ARG A 293 20.44 34.65 -14.47
CA ARG A 293 19.37 34.24 -15.38
C ARG A 293 19.73 34.51 -16.84
N ASN A 294 20.18 35.72 -17.15
CA ASN A 294 20.56 36.11 -18.52
C ASN A 294 21.73 35.26 -19.03
N GLN A 295 22.76 35.04 -18.21
CA GLN A 295 23.92 34.23 -18.57
C GLN A 295 23.56 32.77 -18.88
N VAL A 296 22.60 32.19 -18.15
CA VAL A 296 22.13 30.82 -18.42
C VAL A 296 21.28 30.79 -19.67
N THR A 297 20.31 31.71 -19.82
CA THR A 297 19.42 31.76 -20.99
C THR A 297 20.18 31.92 -22.31
N GLU A 298 21.27 32.68 -22.35
CA GLU A 298 22.11 32.84 -23.55
C GLU A 298 22.74 31.52 -24.06
N LYS A 299 22.84 30.48 -23.22
CA LYS A 299 23.41 29.17 -23.61
C LYS A 299 22.40 28.27 -24.33
N TYR A 300 21.10 28.59 -24.26
CA TYR A 300 20.03 27.71 -24.71
C TYR A 300 19.15 28.40 -25.75
N ILE A 301 18.72 27.64 -26.75
CA ILE A 301 17.69 28.08 -27.68
C ILE A 301 16.38 27.44 -27.22
N LEU A 302 15.51 28.24 -26.59
CA LEU A 302 14.18 27.84 -26.12
C LEU A 302 13.10 28.35 -27.09
N SER A 303 12.04 27.57 -27.34
CA SER A 303 10.85 28.13 -28.02
C SER A 303 10.09 29.09 -27.11
N LEU A 304 9.12 29.82 -27.67
CA LEU A 304 8.26 30.73 -26.91
C LEU A 304 7.59 30.05 -25.70
N GLU A 305 7.02 28.85 -25.88
CA GLU A 305 6.40 28.08 -24.79
C GLU A 305 7.43 27.60 -23.73
N GLN A 306 8.62 27.17 -24.17
CA GLN A 306 9.68 26.73 -23.26
C GLN A 306 10.29 27.90 -22.48
N GLN A 307 10.41 29.06 -23.12
CA GLN A 307 10.85 30.31 -22.51
C GLN A 307 9.82 30.78 -21.47
N ALA A 308 8.51 30.73 -21.79
CA ALA A 308 7.45 31.03 -20.84
C ALA A 308 7.50 30.09 -19.61
N ALA A 309 7.78 28.80 -19.82
CA ALA A 309 7.95 27.84 -18.72
C ALA A 309 9.18 28.16 -17.85
N TYR A 310 10.32 28.48 -18.47
CA TYR A 310 11.53 28.94 -17.76
C TYR A 310 11.26 30.22 -16.95
N ASP A 311 10.59 31.20 -17.55
CA ASP A 311 10.29 32.48 -16.90
C ASP A 311 9.28 32.32 -15.76
N CYS A 312 8.25 31.50 -15.93
CA CYS A 312 7.29 31.19 -14.86
C CYS A 312 7.98 30.63 -13.62
N VAL A 313 8.99 29.78 -13.78
CA VAL A 313 9.71 29.19 -12.65
C VAL A 313 10.76 30.14 -12.08
N THR A 314 11.43 30.94 -12.91
CA THR A 314 12.59 31.73 -12.49
C THR A 314 12.28 33.17 -12.10
N GLN A 315 11.18 33.76 -12.61
CA GLN A 315 10.77 35.14 -12.34
C GLN A 315 9.74 35.24 -11.24
N ILE A 316 8.78 34.31 -11.22
CA ILE A 316 7.66 34.37 -10.28
C ILE A 316 8.15 33.83 -8.93
N PRO A 317 8.08 34.63 -7.85
CA PRO A 317 8.67 34.27 -6.57
C PRO A 317 7.79 33.31 -5.77
N HIS A 318 7.01 32.42 -6.39
CA HIS A 318 6.19 31.46 -5.65
C HIS A 318 6.97 30.17 -5.36
N ASN A 319 6.76 29.59 -4.17
CA ASN A 319 7.33 28.30 -3.80
C ASN A 319 6.64 27.09 -4.47
N LEU A 320 5.58 27.30 -5.25
CA LEU A 320 4.96 26.26 -6.08
C LEU A 320 4.82 26.75 -7.52
N SER A 321 5.44 26.02 -8.46
CA SER A 321 5.32 26.23 -9.89
C SER A 321 4.99 24.90 -10.59
N ILE A 322 4.28 24.96 -11.71
CA ILE A 322 3.84 23.77 -12.45
C ILE A 322 4.14 23.94 -13.94
N ILE A 323 4.83 22.95 -14.52
CA ILE A 323 5.00 22.83 -15.96
C ILE A 323 4.21 21.59 -16.41
N GLN A 324 3.18 21.83 -17.20
CA GLN A 324 2.48 20.77 -17.91
C GLN A 324 3.07 20.65 -19.31
N GLY A 325 3.20 19.44 -19.84
CA GLY A 325 3.58 19.31 -21.24
C GLY A 325 3.23 17.98 -21.83
N ARG A 326 2.82 17.99 -23.11
CA ARG A 326 2.42 16.77 -23.83
C ARG A 326 3.58 15.76 -23.92
N ALA A 327 3.28 14.55 -24.37
CA ALA A 327 4.29 13.54 -24.62
C ALA A 327 5.27 14.05 -25.70
N GLY A 328 6.57 14.05 -25.40
CA GLY A 328 7.60 14.39 -26.40
C GLY A 328 7.84 15.88 -26.68
N VAL A 329 7.34 16.80 -25.84
CA VAL A 329 7.52 18.27 -26.03
C VAL A 329 8.86 18.84 -25.55
N GLY A 330 9.75 18.00 -25.02
CA GLY A 330 11.06 18.44 -24.53
C GLY A 330 11.05 19.02 -23.11
N LYS A 331 10.25 18.45 -22.19
CA LYS A 331 10.26 18.84 -20.76
C LYS A 331 11.65 18.74 -20.13
N SER A 332 12.39 17.67 -20.39
CA SER A 332 13.78 17.51 -19.92
C SER A 332 14.71 18.61 -20.42
N TYR A 333 14.49 19.13 -21.63
CA TYR A 333 15.33 20.18 -22.21
C TYR A 333 15.14 21.52 -21.46
N VAL A 334 13.90 21.89 -21.08
CA VAL A 334 13.66 23.12 -20.29
C VAL A 334 14.08 22.97 -18.82
N LEU A 335 14.09 21.75 -18.28
CA LEU A 335 14.55 21.50 -16.90
C LEU A 335 16.05 21.79 -16.70
N ARG A 336 16.87 21.63 -17.74
CA ARG A 336 18.33 21.88 -17.68
C ARG A 336 18.66 23.35 -17.33
N PRO A 337 18.21 24.37 -18.08
CA PRO A 337 18.47 25.76 -17.71
C PRO A 337 17.82 26.13 -16.37
N ILE A 338 16.63 25.60 -16.04
CA ILE A 338 16.00 25.83 -14.72
C ILE A 338 16.90 25.31 -13.58
N ARG A 339 17.46 24.11 -13.70
CA ARG A 339 18.41 23.58 -12.72
C ARG A 339 19.63 24.49 -12.62
N GLU A 340 20.27 24.77 -13.75
CA GLU A 340 21.55 25.50 -13.79
C GLU A 340 21.45 26.90 -13.19
N VAL A 341 20.37 27.63 -13.46
CA VAL A 341 20.19 28.98 -12.90
C VAL A 341 19.95 28.98 -11.39
N HIS A 342 19.25 27.97 -10.87
CA HIS A 342 19.04 27.81 -9.43
C HIS A 342 20.35 27.39 -8.75
N GLU A 343 21.06 26.39 -9.28
CA GLU A 343 22.36 25.95 -8.75
C GLU A 343 23.38 27.10 -8.74
N ALA A 344 23.45 27.88 -9.83
CA ALA A 344 24.33 29.06 -9.91
C ALA A 344 23.95 30.17 -8.92
N SER A 345 22.68 30.22 -8.50
CA SER A 345 22.17 31.14 -7.46
C SER A 345 22.31 30.57 -6.04
N GLY A 346 22.97 29.41 -5.88
CA GLY A 346 23.23 28.78 -4.59
C GLY A 346 22.08 27.93 -4.05
N TYR A 347 21.11 27.57 -4.90
CA TYR A 347 20.12 26.57 -4.54
C TYR A 347 20.71 25.16 -4.58
N ARG A 348 20.25 24.30 -3.68
CA ARG A 348 20.34 22.85 -3.84
C ARG A 348 19.16 22.36 -4.66
N VAL A 349 19.42 21.81 -5.84
CA VAL A 349 18.38 21.26 -6.73
C VAL A 349 18.33 19.75 -6.59
N ILE A 350 17.16 19.22 -6.23
CA ILE A 350 16.93 17.78 -6.03
C ILE A 350 15.86 17.31 -7.01
N GLY A 351 16.23 16.34 -7.86
CA GLY A 351 15.30 15.64 -8.74
C GLY A 351 14.50 14.58 -7.99
N LEU A 352 13.18 14.62 -8.13
CA LEU A 352 12.26 13.67 -7.54
C LEU A 352 11.40 13.04 -8.63
N ALA A 353 11.15 11.74 -8.52
CA ALA A 353 10.34 11.02 -9.50
C ALA A 353 9.46 9.94 -8.85
N PRO A 354 8.36 9.51 -9.52
CA PRO A 354 7.53 8.39 -9.08
C PRO A 354 8.27 7.05 -9.17
N THR A 355 9.19 6.90 -10.12
CA THR A 355 9.87 5.63 -10.42
C THR A 355 11.39 5.80 -10.40
N HIS A 356 12.11 4.70 -10.15
CA HIS A 356 13.58 4.71 -10.17
C HIS A 356 14.13 5.00 -11.57
N LYS A 357 13.47 4.52 -12.63
CA LYS A 357 13.88 4.77 -14.01
C LYS A 357 13.89 6.26 -14.34
N VAL A 358 12.80 6.97 -14.04
CA VAL A 358 12.72 8.43 -14.25
C VAL A 358 13.77 9.17 -13.40
N ALA A 359 14.00 8.76 -12.14
CA ALA A 359 15.06 9.35 -11.32
C ALA A 359 16.47 9.12 -11.91
N GLN A 360 16.74 7.95 -12.52
CA GLN A 360 17.99 7.68 -13.23
C GLN A 360 18.12 8.55 -14.49
N ASP A 361 17.05 8.70 -15.25
CA ASP A 361 17.03 9.56 -16.44
C ASP A 361 17.34 11.02 -16.06
N MET A 362 16.85 11.49 -14.91
CA MET A 362 17.22 12.81 -14.37
C MET A 362 18.73 12.92 -14.04
N LEU A 363 19.35 11.87 -13.47
CA LEU A 363 20.80 11.85 -13.24
C LEU A 363 21.58 11.91 -14.56
N GLU A 364 21.14 11.14 -15.56
CA GLU A 364 21.71 11.15 -16.91
C GLU A 364 21.55 12.51 -17.61
N ASP A 365 20.46 13.24 -17.32
CA ASP A 365 20.22 14.63 -17.74
C ASP A 365 21.04 15.68 -16.94
N GLY A 366 21.90 15.23 -16.02
CA GLY A 366 22.90 16.04 -15.33
C GLY A 366 22.49 16.54 -13.94
N PHE A 367 21.40 16.04 -13.36
CA PHE A 367 21.08 16.33 -11.96
C PHE A 367 22.15 15.72 -11.05
N ARG A 368 22.66 16.51 -10.08
CA ARG A 368 23.62 16.00 -9.08
C ARG A 368 22.97 15.04 -8.10
N GLU A 369 21.70 15.28 -7.79
CA GLU A 369 20.89 14.49 -6.88
C GLU A 369 19.54 14.20 -7.51
N ALA A 370 19.21 12.92 -7.70
CA ALA A 370 17.85 12.51 -8.03
C ALA A 370 17.49 11.17 -7.39
N THR A 371 16.24 11.06 -6.93
CA THR A 371 15.73 9.86 -6.25
C THR A 371 14.22 9.75 -6.39
N THR A 372 13.63 8.64 -5.97
CA THR A 372 12.18 8.53 -5.88
C THR A 372 11.61 9.39 -4.73
N CYS A 373 10.40 9.92 -4.91
CA CYS A 373 9.70 10.70 -3.87
C CYS A 373 9.61 9.94 -2.54
N HIS A 374 9.33 8.64 -2.58
CA HIS A 374 9.26 7.77 -1.40
C HIS A 374 10.62 7.71 -0.66
N ALA A 375 11.71 7.47 -1.39
CA ALA A 375 13.04 7.41 -0.80
C ALA A 375 13.48 8.75 -0.22
N PHE A 376 13.16 9.85 -0.89
CA PHE A 376 13.41 11.20 -0.40
C PHE A 376 12.68 11.49 0.91
N LEU A 377 11.36 11.25 0.96
CA LEU A 377 10.55 11.47 2.17
C LEU A 377 11.01 10.61 3.34
N PHE A 378 11.34 9.34 3.08
CA PHE A 378 11.88 8.46 4.10
C PHE A 378 13.23 8.94 4.64
N ALA A 379 14.13 9.41 3.78
CA ALA A 379 15.40 9.98 4.20
C ALA A 379 15.20 11.27 5.01
N SER A 380 14.28 12.13 4.56
CA SER A 380 13.97 13.40 5.23
C SER A 380 13.37 13.19 6.62
N LYS A 381 12.41 12.26 6.76
CA LYS A 381 11.84 11.89 8.07
C LYS A 381 12.90 11.41 9.06
N ASN A 382 13.88 10.65 8.57
CA ASN A 382 14.99 10.15 9.39
C ASN A 382 16.14 11.15 9.57
N GLN A 383 15.93 12.43 9.22
CA GLN A 383 16.93 13.50 9.29
C GLN A 383 18.22 13.22 8.50
N ARG A 384 18.14 12.33 7.50
CA ARG A 384 19.26 12.04 6.59
C ARG A 384 19.26 12.92 5.35
N ASN A 385 18.16 13.62 5.09
CA ASN A 385 18.04 14.56 3.98
C ASN A 385 17.22 15.78 4.39
N THR A 386 17.89 16.79 4.94
CA THR A 386 17.28 18.06 5.34
C THR A 386 17.13 18.98 4.13
N ILE A 387 16.02 19.72 4.10
CA ILE A 387 15.72 20.73 3.08
C ILE A 387 15.43 22.07 3.77
N ASP A 388 15.62 23.16 3.04
CA ASP A 388 15.55 24.55 3.52
C ASP A 388 14.97 25.48 2.45
N GLU A 389 14.97 26.79 2.71
CA GLU A 389 14.48 27.82 1.80
C GLU A 389 15.31 27.99 0.51
N LYS A 390 16.55 27.47 0.50
CA LYS A 390 17.42 27.41 -0.69
C LYS A 390 17.45 26.02 -1.31
N THR A 391 16.37 25.26 -1.15
CA THR A 391 16.19 23.98 -1.83
C THR A 391 15.10 24.09 -2.89
N LEU A 392 15.39 23.60 -4.11
CA LEU A 392 14.43 23.41 -5.19
C LEU A 392 14.18 21.92 -5.40
N LEU A 393 12.96 21.47 -5.16
CA LEU A 393 12.50 20.12 -5.45
C LEU A 393 11.84 20.10 -6.83
N ILE A 394 12.44 19.41 -7.80
CA ILE A 394 11.87 19.22 -9.14
C ILE A 394 11.25 17.83 -9.19
N VAL A 395 9.94 17.75 -9.32
CA VAL A 395 9.18 16.50 -9.38
C VAL A 395 8.81 16.22 -10.84
N ASP A 396 9.50 15.28 -11.49
CA ASP A 396 9.13 14.84 -12.84
C ASP A 396 8.10 13.70 -12.81
N GLU A 397 7.29 13.58 -13.87
CA GLU A 397 6.14 12.69 -13.97
C GLU A 397 5.16 12.81 -12.76
N ALA A 398 4.91 14.05 -12.33
CA ALA A 398 4.11 14.39 -11.15
C ALA A 398 2.65 13.85 -11.22
N ALA A 399 2.11 13.63 -12.42
CA ALA A 399 0.79 13.03 -12.63
C ALA A 399 0.67 11.60 -12.07
N MET A 400 1.80 10.91 -11.90
CA MET A 400 1.87 9.56 -11.33
C MET A 400 1.92 9.55 -9.79
N LEU A 401 2.00 10.71 -9.12
CA LEU A 401 2.05 10.74 -7.65
C LEU A 401 0.66 10.55 -7.04
N SER A 402 0.58 9.73 -6.01
CA SER A 402 -0.65 9.58 -5.22
C SER A 402 -0.94 10.82 -4.39
N THR A 403 -2.22 11.04 -4.05
CA THR A 403 -2.64 12.18 -3.23
C THR A 403 -1.91 12.21 -1.88
N GLU A 404 -1.75 11.04 -1.24
CA GLU A 404 -1.05 10.89 0.05
C GLU A 404 0.43 11.28 -0.05
N LEU A 405 1.12 10.82 -1.09
CA LEU A 405 2.53 11.13 -1.32
C LEU A 405 2.75 12.64 -1.56
N GLN A 406 1.84 13.28 -2.29
CA GLN A 406 1.88 14.73 -2.51
C GLN A 406 1.63 15.51 -1.20
N ILE A 407 0.74 15.05 -0.32
CA ILE A 407 0.49 15.68 0.99
C ILE A 407 1.77 15.71 1.83
N GLU A 408 2.48 14.59 1.94
CA GLU A 408 3.72 14.51 2.71
C GLU A 408 4.83 15.38 2.11
N LEU A 409 4.98 15.36 0.77
CA LEU A 409 5.94 16.20 0.06
C LEU A 409 5.67 17.68 0.27
N PHE A 410 4.42 18.12 0.12
CA PHE A 410 4.07 19.52 0.24
C PHE A 410 4.14 19.99 1.68
N ASN A 411 3.81 19.14 2.65
CA ASN A 411 4.00 19.44 4.05
C ASN A 411 5.48 19.65 4.39
N GLY A 412 6.35 18.77 3.91
CA GLY A 412 7.80 18.89 4.08
C GLY A 412 8.34 20.19 3.49
N ALA A 413 8.04 20.45 2.22
CA ALA A 413 8.47 21.66 1.53
C ALA A 413 7.94 22.94 2.19
N LYS A 414 6.65 22.98 2.56
CA LYS A 414 6.00 24.13 3.21
C LYS A 414 6.66 24.48 4.54
N ARG A 415 7.03 23.48 5.33
CA ARG A 415 7.66 23.68 6.64
C ARG A 415 9.10 24.17 6.52
N ALA A 416 9.81 23.72 5.49
CA ALA A 416 11.17 24.13 5.20
C ALA A 416 11.26 25.45 4.43
N GLY A 417 10.17 25.92 3.83
CA GLY A 417 10.19 27.08 2.93
C GLY A 417 10.81 26.77 1.56
N SER A 418 10.94 25.50 1.19
CA SER A 418 11.55 25.06 -0.07
C SER A 418 10.63 25.31 -1.26
N LYS A 419 11.24 25.54 -2.42
CA LYS A 419 10.53 25.67 -3.70
C LYS A 419 10.24 24.29 -4.29
N VAL A 420 9.06 24.10 -4.86
CA VAL A 420 8.60 22.87 -5.53
C VAL A 420 8.20 23.20 -6.95
N LEU A 421 8.82 22.52 -7.91
CA LEU A 421 8.43 22.53 -9.31
C LEU A 421 7.82 21.17 -9.65
N LEU A 422 6.54 21.15 -10.04
CA LEU A 422 5.89 19.95 -10.57
C LEU A 422 5.98 19.93 -12.08
N VAL A 423 6.43 18.82 -12.66
CA VAL A 423 6.49 18.60 -14.10
C VAL A 423 5.74 17.33 -14.44
N GLY A 424 4.84 17.39 -15.42
CA GLY A 424 4.05 16.22 -15.77
C GLY A 424 3.05 16.44 -16.90
N ASP A 425 2.21 15.43 -17.12
CA ASP A 425 1.14 15.45 -18.11
C ASP A 425 -0.08 14.72 -17.54
N SER A 426 -1.16 15.46 -17.24
CA SER A 426 -2.41 14.89 -16.70
C SER A 426 -3.09 13.88 -17.64
N ARG A 427 -2.74 13.91 -18.93
CA ARG A 427 -3.31 13.03 -19.96
C ARG A 427 -2.66 11.65 -19.99
N GLN A 428 -1.49 11.50 -19.37
CA GLN A 428 -0.81 10.20 -19.24
C GLN A 428 -1.45 9.36 -18.14
N LEU A 429 -0.90 8.18 -17.87
CA LEU A 429 -1.41 7.33 -16.78
C LEU A 429 -1.17 8.01 -15.44
N SER A 430 -2.23 8.02 -14.63
CA SER A 430 -2.21 8.51 -13.26
C SER A 430 -1.67 7.44 -12.30
N SER A 431 -1.44 7.87 -11.05
CA SER A 431 -1.03 6.99 -9.95
C SER A 431 -1.82 5.67 -9.91
N ILE A 432 -1.16 4.56 -9.54
CA ILE A 432 -1.83 3.27 -9.27
C ILE A 432 -2.76 3.39 -8.05
N GLN A 433 -2.30 4.06 -6.99
CA GLN A 433 -3.10 4.44 -5.82
C GLN A 433 -4.04 5.61 -6.15
N LYS A 434 -4.85 6.07 -5.18
CA LYS A 434 -5.64 7.31 -5.29
C LYS A 434 -4.79 8.47 -5.85
N GLY A 435 -5.19 9.00 -7.01
CA GLY A 435 -4.48 10.04 -7.76
C GLY A 435 -5.45 11.02 -8.39
N GLY A 436 -5.02 11.72 -9.45
CA GLY A 436 -5.85 12.68 -10.20
C GLY A 436 -5.68 14.14 -9.77
N MET A 437 -5.06 14.38 -8.62
CA MET A 437 -4.87 15.74 -8.08
C MET A 437 -3.95 16.63 -8.92
N PHE A 438 -3.05 16.07 -9.73
CA PHE A 438 -2.16 16.88 -10.58
C PHE A 438 -2.95 17.79 -11.54
N GLU A 439 -4.04 17.30 -12.12
CA GLU A 439 -4.90 18.09 -13.00
C GLU A 439 -5.58 19.25 -12.24
N VAL A 440 -6.10 18.97 -11.03
CA VAL A 440 -6.69 20.00 -10.15
C VAL A 440 -5.65 21.07 -9.77
N LEU A 441 -4.39 20.68 -9.55
CA LEU A 441 -3.32 21.62 -9.27
C LEU A 441 -2.96 22.48 -10.49
N VAL A 442 -2.90 21.87 -11.69
CA VAL A 442 -2.67 22.57 -12.96
C VAL A 442 -3.74 23.63 -13.21
N GLU A 443 -5.02 23.32 -12.96
CA GLU A 443 -6.14 24.24 -13.18
C GLU A 443 -6.18 25.38 -12.15
N LYS A 444 -5.80 25.11 -10.90
CA LYS A 444 -5.91 26.09 -9.79
C LYS A 444 -4.71 27.00 -9.61
N PHE A 445 -3.52 26.56 -10.01
CA PHE A 445 -2.28 27.32 -9.83
C PHE A 445 -1.74 27.78 -11.18
N CYS A 446 -0.87 28.80 -11.17
CA CYS A 446 -0.20 29.25 -12.39
C CYS A 446 0.64 28.09 -12.95
N SER A 447 0.16 27.51 -14.05
CA SER A 447 0.81 26.45 -14.80
C SER A 447 1.13 26.95 -16.20
N VAL A 448 2.24 26.47 -16.75
CA VAL A 448 2.60 26.70 -18.15
C VAL A 448 2.51 25.38 -18.90
N GLU A 449 1.75 25.37 -19.99
CA GLU A 449 1.64 24.22 -20.86
C GLU A 449 2.61 24.33 -22.06
N ILE A 450 3.37 23.27 -22.31
CA ILE A 450 4.19 23.11 -23.50
C ILE A 450 3.50 22.10 -24.43
N THR A 451 3.16 22.52 -25.64
CA THR A 451 2.28 21.79 -26.55
C THR A 451 2.98 21.24 -27.79
N ASP A 452 4.07 21.88 -28.23
CA ASP A 452 4.78 21.49 -29.46
C ASP A 452 5.52 20.14 -29.32
N VAL A 453 5.01 19.12 -30.00
CA VAL A 453 5.58 17.76 -29.98
C VAL A 453 6.82 17.68 -30.87
N ARG A 454 7.98 17.36 -30.27
CA ARG A 454 9.28 17.29 -30.96
C ARG A 454 9.88 15.89 -31.06
N ARG A 455 9.32 14.91 -30.33
CA ARG A 455 9.83 13.53 -30.31
C ARG A 455 9.63 12.81 -31.65
N GLN A 456 8.48 13.00 -32.28
CA GLN A 456 8.17 12.42 -33.58
C GLN A 456 8.67 13.36 -34.67
N GLU A 457 9.51 12.85 -35.58
CA GLU A 457 9.95 13.60 -36.75
C GLU A 457 8.90 13.54 -37.88
N ILE A 458 8.13 12.46 -37.95
CA ILE A 458 7.14 12.19 -39.00
C ILE A 458 5.81 12.88 -38.69
N ASP A 459 5.31 13.68 -39.64
CA ASP A 459 4.14 14.56 -39.45
C ASP A 459 2.86 13.84 -39.02
N TRP A 460 2.53 12.70 -39.63
CA TRP A 460 1.32 11.96 -39.26
C TRP A 460 1.41 11.38 -37.84
N GLN A 461 2.60 10.99 -37.38
CA GLN A 461 2.80 10.49 -36.01
C GLN A 461 2.64 11.64 -34.99
N ARG A 462 3.08 12.84 -35.36
CA ARG A 462 2.86 14.06 -34.59
C ARG A 462 1.38 14.38 -34.50
N ALA A 463 0.66 14.32 -35.63
CA ALA A 463 -0.79 14.55 -35.67
C ALA A 463 -1.57 13.55 -34.79
N VAL A 464 -1.23 12.25 -34.81
CA VAL A 464 -1.81 11.25 -33.89
C VAL A 464 -1.60 11.65 -32.43
N SER A 465 -0.37 12.07 -32.08
CA SER A 465 -0.03 12.47 -30.72
C SER A 465 -0.80 13.72 -30.27
N GLU A 466 -0.96 14.70 -31.16
CA GLU A 466 -1.72 15.92 -30.92
C GLU A 466 -3.22 15.63 -30.75
N SER A 467 -3.83 14.87 -31.66
CA SER A 467 -5.24 14.48 -31.57
C SER A 467 -5.54 13.72 -30.29
N LEU A 468 -4.72 12.74 -29.92
CA LEU A 468 -4.90 12.01 -28.65
C LEU A 468 -4.74 12.93 -27.43
N SER A 469 -3.82 13.91 -27.47
CA SER A 469 -3.64 14.86 -26.37
C SER A 469 -4.86 15.79 -26.17
N ARG A 470 -5.65 16.03 -27.22
CA ARG A 470 -6.90 16.81 -27.17
C ARG A 470 -8.12 15.94 -26.86
N GLY A 471 -7.95 14.63 -26.71
CA GLY A 471 -9.06 13.68 -26.59
C GLY A 471 -9.80 13.39 -27.90
N GLU A 472 -9.28 13.85 -29.04
CA GLU A 472 -9.84 13.65 -30.38
C GLU A 472 -9.51 12.25 -30.91
N VAL A 473 -9.96 11.21 -30.20
CA VAL A 473 -9.63 9.80 -30.48
C VAL A 473 -10.06 9.38 -31.88
N LYS A 474 -11.21 9.86 -32.33
CA LYS A 474 -11.73 9.56 -33.67
C LYS A 474 -10.73 9.97 -34.76
N GLU A 475 -10.20 11.18 -34.65
CA GLU A 475 -9.22 11.71 -35.60
C GLU A 475 -7.92 10.89 -35.57
N ALA A 476 -7.40 10.62 -34.37
CA ALA A 476 -6.20 9.80 -34.21
C ALA A 476 -6.33 8.40 -34.83
N VAL A 477 -7.49 7.75 -34.65
CA VAL A 477 -7.77 6.44 -35.25
C VAL A 477 -7.88 6.51 -36.76
N HIS A 478 -8.50 7.57 -37.31
CA HIS A 478 -8.55 7.76 -38.77
C HIS A 478 -7.15 7.97 -39.36
N ILE A 479 -6.31 8.80 -38.75
CA ILE A 479 -4.91 8.98 -39.20
C ILE A 479 -4.15 7.64 -39.18
N LEU A 480 -4.27 6.85 -38.10
CA LEU A 480 -3.63 5.53 -38.01
C LEU A 480 -4.13 4.56 -39.09
N ASN A 481 -5.43 4.61 -39.41
CA ASN A 481 -6.03 3.78 -40.45
C ASN A 481 -5.55 4.18 -41.85
N ASP A 482 -5.53 5.47 -42.15
CA ASP A 482 -5.12 6.01 -43.45
C ASP A 482 -3.64 5.74 -43.76
N HIS A 483 -2.82 5.62 -42.71
CA HIS A 483 -1.41 5.22 -42.82
C HIS A 483 -1.17 3.70 -42.65
N GLU A 484 -2.22 2.89 -42.73
CA GLU A 484 -2.15 1.41 -42.66
C GLU A 484 -1.42 0.89 -41.41
N ARG A 485 -1.62 1.56 -40.26
CA ARG A 485 -1.01 1.19 -38.97
C ARG A 485 -1.90 0.37 -38.07
N ILE A 486 -3.13 0.09 -38.49
CA ILE A 486 -4.11 -0.74 -37.76
C ILE A 486 -4.26 -2.08 -38.46
N PHE A 487 -4.03 -3.17 -37.72
CA PHE A 487 -4.07 -4.54 -38.21
C PHE A 487 -5.18 -5.31 -37.48
N PHE A 488 -6.32 -5.49 -38.16
CA PHE A 488 -7.39 -6.35 -37.66
C PHE A 488 -7.09 -7.82 -37.95
N SER A 489 -7.38 -8.68 -36.98
CA SER A 489 -7.33 -10.14 -37.12
C SER A 489 -8.58 -10.76 -36.50
N GLY A 490 -8.99 -11.94 -36.97
CA GLY A 490 -10.26 -12.56 -36.57
C GLY A 490 -10.35 -12.77 -35.05
N THR A 491 -9.36 -13.44 -34.46
CA THR A 491 -9.27 -13.72 -33.01
C THR A 491 -8.03 -13.10 -32.38
N LYS A 492 -7.97 -13.13 -31.05
CA LYS A 492 -6.85 -12.59 -30.30
C LYS A 492 -5.56 -13.36 -30.56
N GLU A 493 -5.65 -14.67 -30.69
CA GLU A 493 -4.52 -15.55 -31.02
C GLU A 493 -3.96 -15.20 -32.40
N THR A 494 -4.84 -14.99 -33.40
CA THR A 494 -4.41 -14.56 -34.74
C THR A 494 -3.82 -13.14 -34.74
N SER A 495 -4.34 -12.24 -33.90
CA SER A 495 -3.79 -10.89 -33.72
C SER A 495 -2.39 -10.92 -33.09
N CYS A 496 -2.20 -11.73 -32.04
CA CYS A 496 -0.88 -11.96 -31.45
C CYS A 496 0.09 -12.55 -32.47
N ALA A 497 -0.33 -13.55 -33.26
CA ALA A 497 0.51 -14.13 -34.30
C ALA A 497 0.90 -13.11 -35.39
N ALA A 498 -0.05 -12.29 -35.84
CA ALA A 498 0.23 -11.19 -36.79
C ALA A 498 1.22 -10.17 -36.22
N LEU A 499 1.06 -9.80 -34.95
CA LEU A 499 1.96 -8.91 -34.23
C LEU A 499 3.38 -9.48 -34.19
N ILE A 500 3.51 -10.74 -33.75
CA ILE A 500 4.78 -11.42 -33.62
C ILE A 500 5.46 -11.54 -34.99
N ASN A 501 4.71 -11.85 -36.05
CA ASN A 501 5.24 -11.91 -37.41
C ASN A 501 5.75 -10.54 -37.89
N ALA A 502 5.03 -9.46 -37.62
CA ALA A 502 5.48 -8.10 -37.96
C ALA A 502 6.75 -7.73 -37.19
N TRP A 503 6.77 -7.98 -35.88
CA TRP A 503 7.96 -7.78 -35.04
C TRP A 503 9.15 -8.59 -35.56
N SER A 504 8.91 -9.84 -35.92
CA SER A 504 9.93 -10.81 -36.36
C SER A 504 10.54 -10.45 -37.72
N LYS A 505 9.73 -9.89 -38.63
CA LYS A 505 10.19 -9.34 -39.90
C LYS A 505 11.06 -8.11 -39.67
N ASP A 506 10.54 -7.14 -38.92
CA ASP A 506 11.28 -5.90 -38.65
C ASP A 506 12.57 -6.18 -37.85
N HIS A 507 12.59 -7.22 -37.00
CA HIS A 507 13.78 -7.65 -36.27
C HIS A 507 14.84 -8.26 -37.19
N ALA A 508 14.42 -9.00 -38.23
CA ALA A 508 15.34 -9.52 -39.23
C ALA A 508 15.93 -8.40 -40.10
N ASP A 509 15.13 -7.39 -40.43
CA ASP A 509 15.57 -6.25 -41.24
C ASP A 509 16.56 -5.33 -40.50
N ASP A 510 16.34 -5.10 -39.20
CA ASP A 510 17.26 -4.33 -38.36
C ASP A 510 17.34 -4.90 -36.92
N PRO A 511 18.26 -5.84 -36.63
CA PRO A 511 18.36 -6.48 -35.31
C PRO A 511 18.74 -5.52 -34.16
N HIS A 512 19.38 -4.40 -34.47
CA HIS A 512 19.98 -3.49 -33.49
C HIS A 512 19.02 -2.40 -33.01
N ILE A 513 17.97 -2.09 -33.78
CA ILE A 513 16.92 -1.17 -33.32
C ILE A 513 16.08 -1.82 -32.23
N ASN A 514 15.98 -1.13 -31.09
CA ASN A 514 15.13 -1.52 -29.98
C ASN A 514 13.64 -1.54 -30.39
N LYS A 515 12.99 -2.68 -30.13
CA LYS A 515 11.58 -2.96 -30.47
C LYS A 515 10.89 -3.42 -29.20
N LEU A 516 9.80 -2.77 -28.82
CA LEU A 516 9.02 -3.16 -27.66
C LEU A 516 7.58 -3.45 -28.04
N ILE A 517 7.09 -4.59 -27.58
CA ILE A 517 5.68 -4.94 -27.66
C ILE A 517 4.98 -4.43 -26.40
N LEU A 518 3.88 -3.68 -26.58
CA LEU A 518 3.07 -3.16 -25.48
C LEU A 518 1.73 -3.87 -25.45
N ALA A 519 1.35 -4.35 -24.26
CA ALA A 519 0.02 -4.88 -23.99
C ALA A 519 -0.47 -4.36 -22.63
N GLN A 520 -1.78 -4.42 -22.38
CA GLN A 520 -2.34 -3.92 -21.12
C GLN A 520 -2.25 -4.95 -19.99
N ARG A 521 -2.51 -6.23 -20.25
CA ARG A 521 -2.53 -7.29 -19.22
C ARG A 521 -1.21 -8.05 -19.13
N ASN A 522 -0.81 -8.41 -17.90
CA ASN A 522 0.40 -9.21 -17.69
C ASN A 522 0.35 -10.59 -18.35
N VAL A 523 -0.82 -11.24 -18.39
CA VAL A 523 -0.99 -12.53 -19.09
C VAL A 523 -0.67 -12.43 -20.58
N ASP A 524 -1.03 -11.29 -21.20
CA ASP A 524 -0.77 -11.05 -22.62
C ASP A 524 0.73 -10.78 -22.84
N VAL A 525 1.33 -9.98 -21.95
CA VAL A 525 2.77 -9.73 -21.96
C VAL A 525 3.58 -11.01 -21.80
N ASP A 526 3.19 -11.91 -20.89
CA ASP A 526 3.90 -13.17 -20.66
C ASP A 526 3.76 -14.10 -21.87
N ALA A 527 2.57 -14.20 -22.48
CA ALA A 527 2.36 -14.98 -23.70
C ALA A 527 3.19 -14.44 -24.89
N LEU A 528 3.21 -13.12 -25.08
CA LEU A 528 3.99 -12.47 -26.14
C LEU A 528 5.50 -12.64 -25.93
N ASN A 529 5.97 -12.55 -24.68
CA ASN A 529 7.38 -12.79 -24.35
C ASN A 529 7.81 -14.22 -24.68
N CYS A 530 7.02 -15.23 -24.31
CA CYS A 530 7.31 -16.63 -24.64
C CYS A 530 7.38 -16.83 -26.16
N ALA A 531 6.38 -16.34 -26.89
CA ALA A 531 6.32 -16.54 -28.34
C ALA A 531 7.46 -15.84 -29.10
N VAL A 532 7.88 -14.65 -28.67
CA VAL A 532 9.06 -13.98 -29.25
C VAL A 532 10.32 -14.77 -28.93
N ARG A 533 10.49 -15.24 -27.69
CA ARG A 533 11.66 -16.05 -27.31
C ARG A 533 11.76 -17.32 -28.14
N ASP A 534 10.64 -18.03 -28.35
CA ASP A 534 10.60 -19.26 -29.14
C ASP A 534 11.09 -19.03 -30.59
N ILE A 535 10.71 -17.91 -31.20
CA ILE A 535 11.18 -17.51 -32.53
C ILE A 535 12.69 -17.24 -32.53
N ARG A 536 13.18 -16.48 -31.56
CA ARG A 536 14.62 -16.17 -31.45
C ARG A 536 15.45 -17.42 -31.22
N ARG A 537 14.94 -18.36 -30.41
CA ARG A 537 15.54 -19.67 -30.18
C ARG A 537 15.58 -20.50 -31.47
N ALA A 538 14.46 -20.57 -32.20
CA ALA A 538 14.37 -21.30 -33.47
C ALA A 538 15.31 -20.72 -34.56
N ARG A 539 15.63 -19.43 -34.47
CA ARG A 539 16.58 -18.74 -35.36
C ARG A 539 18.04 -18.87 -34.93
N GLY A 540 18.33 -19.48 -33.78
CA GLY A 540 19.69 -19.58 -33.24
C GLY A 540 20.26 -18.24 -32.76
N GLU A 541 19.42 -17.28 -32.40
CA GLU A 541 19.83 -15.96 -31.90
C GLU A 541 20.12 -15.95 -30.38
N LEU A 542 19.82 -17.05 -29.70
CA LEU A 542 20.02 -17.24 -28.26
C LEU A 542 21.10 -18.30 -28.03
N GLY A 543 21.82 -18.19 -26.91
CA GLY A 543 22.84 -19.18 -26.54
C GLY A 543 22.27 -20.60 -26.40
N ASP A 544 23.10 -21.62 -26.64
CA ASP A 544 22.66 -23.03 -26.71
C ASP A 544 22.12 -23.57 -25.38
N HIS A 545 22.50 -22.96 -24.25
CA HIS A 545 22.12 -23.43 -22.92
C HIS A 545 21.03 -22.55 -22.29
N ASP A 546 19.99 -23.19 -21.77
CA ASP A 546 18.94 -22.54 -20.97
C ASP A 546 19.26 -22.73 -19.48
N TYR A 547 19.33 -21.62 -18.74
CA TYR A 547 19.44 -21.61 -17.29
C TYR A 547 18.05 -21.40 -16.68
N GLU A 548 17.64 -22.33 -15.82
CA GLU A 548 16.37 -22.23 -15.11
C GLU A 548 16.55 -21.37 -13.85
N ILE A 549 15.94 -20.18 -13.86
CA ILE A 549 16.05 -19.20 -12.76
C ILE A 549 14.69 -19.06 -12.07
N MET A 550 14.71 -19.05 -10.73
CA MET A 550 13.50 -18.81 -9.95
C MET A 550 13.09 -17.34 -10.04
N THR A 551 11.86 -17.09 -10.47
CA THR A 551 11.28 -15.74 -10.56
C THR A 551 10.00 -15.65 -9.73
N LYS A 552 9.44 -14.44 -9.60
CA LYS A 552 8.07 -14.25 -9.06
C LYS A 552 6.98 -15.03 -9.79
N ARG A 553 7.24 -15.45 -11.04
CA ARG A 553 6.32 -16.23 -11.87
C ARG A 553 6.63 -17.73 -11.82
N GLY A 554 7.46 -18.15 -10.87
CA GLY A 554 8.02 -19.50 -10.81
C GLY A 554 9.30 -19.64 -11.63
N PRO A 555 9.78 -20.87 -11.85
CA PRO A 555 10.98 -21.14 -12.63
C PRO A 555 10.77 -20.73 -14.10
N GLN A 556 11.68 -19.92 -14.63
CA GLN A 556 11.71 -19.50 -16.04
C GLN A 556 13.08 -19.76 -16.65
N ARG A 557 13.11 -20.04 -17.95
CA ARG A 557 14.35 -20.34 -18.68
C ARG A 557 14.90 -19.08 -19.34
N PHE A 558 16.17 -18.81 -19.09
CA PHE A 558 16.90 -17.70 -19.68
C PHE A 558 18.16 -18.20 -20.38
N ALA A 559 18.50 -17.59 -21.51
CA ALA A 559 19.71 -17.87 -22.26
C ALA A 559 20.50 -16.58 -22.52
N GLU A 560 21.77 -16.72 -22.89
CA GLU A 560 22.54 -15.59 -23.40
C GLU A 560 21.84 -14.99 -24.63
N GLY A 561 21.82 -13.66 -24.71
CA GLY A 561 21.09 -12.92 -25.74
C GLY A 561 19.62 -12.64 -25.42
N ASP A 562 19.05 -13.23 -24.34
CA ASP A 562 17.66 -12.95 -23.97
C ASP A 562 17.47 -11.48 -23.57
N ARG A 563 16.40 -10.87 -24.09
CA ARG A 563 15.95 -9.56 -23.61
C ARG A 563 15.13 -9.74 -22.33
N ILE A 564 15.42 -8.94 -21.32
CA ILE A 564 14.84 -9.04 -19.98
C ILE A 564 14.29 -7.70 -19.49
N GLN A 565 13.41 -7.79 -18.50
CA GLN A 565 12.90 -6.69 -17.69
C GLN A 565 13.15 -7.01 -16.21
N LEU A 566 13.74 -6.06 -15.49
CA LEU A 566 13.86 -6.10 -14.03
C LEU A 566 12.52 -5.66 -13.42
N THR A 567 11.94 -6.51 -12.56
CA THR A 567 10.63 -6.28 -11.94
C THR A 567 10.73 -5.97 -10.44
N GLU A 568 11.95 -6.00 -9.88
CA GLU A 568 12.25 -5.63 -8.51
C GLU A 568 13.48 -4.73 -8.42
N THR A 569 13.50 -3.90 -7.38
CA THR A 569 14.67 -3.09 -7.04
C THR A 569 15.47 -3.80 -5.95
N ASP A 570 16.72 -4.14 -6.25
CA ASP A 570 17.73 -4.53 -5.27
C ASP A 570 18.88 -3.53 -5.32
N LYS A 571 18.89 -2.61 -4.36
CA LYS A 571 19.91 -1.55 -4.28
C LYS A 571 21.31 -2.08 -3.98
N THR A 572 21.42 -3.26 -3.36
CA THR A 572 22.73 -3.83 -3.01
C THR A 572 23.45 -4.38 -4.25
N GLN A 573 22.68 -4.81 -5.25
CA GLN A 573 23.16 -5.32 -6.53
C GLN A 573 23.00 -4.31 -7.69
N ASN A 574 22.64 -3.04 -7.39
CA ASN A 574 22.36 -1.99 -8.38
C ASN A 574 21.30 -2.39 -9.43
N LEU A 575 20.28 -3.13 -9.01
CA LEU A 575 19.14 -3.53 -9.85
C LEU A 575 17.94 -2.64 -9.52
N PHE A 576 17.29 -2.11 -10.55
CA PHE A 576 16.15 -1.21 -10.39
C PHE A 576 14.95 -1.67 -11.19
N ASN A 577 13.78 -1.73 -10.54
CA ASN A 577 12.53 -2.12 -11.17
C ASN A 577 12.18 -1.18 -12.35
N GLY A 578 11.86 -1.77 -13.49
CA GLY A 578 11.47 -1.11 -14.72
C GLY A 578 12.57 -1.09 -15.77
N ASN A 579 13.83 -1.34 -15.40
CA ASN A 579 14.93 -1.33 -16.34
C ASN A 579 14.85 -2.55 -17.27
N PHE A 580 15.14 -2.31 -18.55
CA PHE A 580 15.25 -3.32 -19.59
C PHE A 580 16.73 -3.54 -19.94
N GLY A 581 17.05 -4.71 -20.46
CA GLY A 581 18.38 -5.02 -20.94
C GLY A 581 18.44 -6.36 -21.66
N ALA A 582 19.64 -6.75 -22.07
CA ALA A 582 19.94 -8.05 -22.66
C ALA A 582 20.93 -8.83 -21.80
N ILE A 583 20.72 -10.13 -21.65
CA ILE A 583 21.68 -11.02 -20.98
C ILE A 583 22.90 -11.16 -21.88
N LYS A 584 24.06 -10.72 -21.39
CA LYS A 584 25.35 -10.94 -22.05
C LYS A 584 25.93 -12.30 -21.69
N LYS A 585 25.83 -12.66 -20.42
CA LYS A 585 26.37 -13.91 -19.88
C LYS A 585 25.50 -14.37 -18.73
N ILE A 586 25.21 -15.66 -18.66
CA ILE A 586 24.45 -16.23 -17.56
C ILE A 586 25.04 -17.58 -17.14
N THR A 587 25.03 -17.81 -15.84
CA THR A 587 25.41 -19.05 -15.16
C THR A 587 24.46 -19.26 -13.99
N GLU A 588 24.54 -20.40 -13.30
CA GLU A 588 23.72 -20.67 -12.12
C GLU A 588 23.90 -19.64 -11.00
N THR A 589 25.10 -19.05 -10.86
CA THR A 589 25.45 -18.17 -9.72
C THR A 589 25.73 -16.72 -10.10
N ALA A 590 25.79 -16.41 -11.40
CA ALA A 590 26.05 -15.06 -11.89
C ALA A 590 25.35 -14.81 -13.23
N CYS A 591 24.67 -13.66 -13.32
CA CYS A 591 24.04 -13.15 -14.53
C CYS A 591 24.54 -11.74 -14.80
N THR A 592 25.11 -11.53 -15.98
CA THR A 592 25.61 -10.24 -16.46
C THR A 592 24.67 -9.73 -17.56
N ILE A 593 24.13 -8.53 -17.34
CA ILE A 593 23.17 -7.90 -18.24
C ILE A 593 23.72 -6.57 -18.74
N LEU A 594 23.47 -6.26 -20.01
CA LEU A 594 23.64 -4.92 -20.58
C LEU A 594 22.29 -4.22 -20.57
N GLN A 595 22.13 -3.22 -19.72
CA GLN A 595 20.91 -2.43 -19.63
C GLN A 595 20.80 -1.48 -20.83
N ASP A 596 19.57 -1.06 -21.16
CA ASP A 596 19.29 -0.16 -22.29
C ASP A 596 19.97 1.22 -22.13
N ASN A 597 20.35 1.63 -20.92
CA ASN A 597 21.14 2.84 -20.68
C ASN A 597 22.66 2.65 -20.88
N GLY A 598 23.08 1.48 -21.36
CA GLY A 598 24.48 1.14 -21.63
C GLY A 598 25.26 0.64 -20.41
N GLN A 599 24.66 0.61 -19.21
CA GLN A 599 25.33 0.08 -18.03
C GLN A 599 25.35 -1.45 -18.02
N GLU A 600 26.51 -2.02 -17.69
CA GLU A 600 26.67 -3.45 -17.48
C GLU A 600 26.57 -3.76 -15.99
N VAL A 601 25.67 -4.67 -15.62
CA VAL A 601 25.41 -5.05 -14.22
C VAL A 601 25.52 -6.56 -14.10
N THR A 602 26.30 -7.02 -13.13
CA THR A 602 26.41 -8.44 -12.77
C THR A 602 25.78 -8.67 -11.41
N PHE A 603 24.91 -9.67 -11.31
CA PHE A 603 24.17 -10.01 -10.09
C PHE A 603 24.04 -11.52 -9.93
N ASN A 604 23.70 -11.99 -8.73
CA ASN A 604 23.42 -13.40 -8.48
C ASN A 604 21.94 -13.70 -8.77
N PRO A 605 21.61 -14.52 -9.79
CA PRO A 605 20.23 -14.84 -10.14
C PRO A 605 19.55 -15.76 -9.09
N GLU A 606 20.28 -16.46 -8.22
CA GLU A 606 19.69 -17.25 -7.13
C GLU A 606 19.07 -16.37 -6.03
N THR A 607 19.60 -15.16 -5.83
CA THR A 607 19.13 -14.23 -4.78
C THR A 607 18.21 -13.15 -5.33
N TYR A 608 18.00 -13.08 -6.65
CA TYR A 608 17.17 -12.08 -7.31
C TYR A 608 16.02 -12.71 -8.10
N ILE A 609 14.81 -12.65 -7.54
CA ILE A 609 13.60 -13.23 -8.17
C ILE A 609 12.88 -12.27 -9.13
N GLY A 610 13.44 -11.08 -9.34
CA GLY A 610 12.83 -10.01 -10.13
C GLY A 610 13.03 -10.12 -11.63
N LEU A 611 13.60 -11.22 -12.15
CA LEU A 611 13.85 -11.40 -13.58
C LEU A 611 12.56 -11.75 -14.35
N ARG A 612 12.39 -11.16 -15.54
CA ARG A 612 11.30 -11.48 -16.49
C ARG A 612 11.85 -11.27 -17.90
N HIS A 613 11.33 -11.98 -18.91
CA HIS A 613 11.57 -11.59 -20.30
C HIS A 613 11.04 -10.18 -20.60
N GLY A 614 11.72 -9.46 -21.50
CA GLY A 614 11.53 -8.04 -21.77
C GLY A 614 11.30 -7.71 -23.24
N TYR A 615 10.86 -8.68 -24.06
CA TYR A 615 10.42 -8.45 -25.44
C TYR A 615 9.09 -7.68 -25.50
N ALA A 616 8.22 -8.00 -24.54
CA ALA A 616 6.95 -7.34 -24.29
C ALA A 616 6.94 -6.75 -22.88
N GLY A 617 6.25 -5.61 -22.73
CA GLY A 617 6.02 -4.92 -21.47
C GLY A 617 4.59 -4.42 -21.35
N THR A 618 4.17 -4.08 -20.13
CA THR A 618 2.87 -3.42 -19.96
C THR A 618 2.95 -1.97 -20.43
N ILE A 619 1.84 -1.41 -20.92
CA ILE A 619 1.76 0.01 -21.31
C ILE A 619 2.25 0.93 -20.17
N TYR A 620 1.92 0.60 -18.91
CA TYR A 620 2.37 1.32 -17.73
C TYR A 620 3.90 1.38 -17.60
N LYS A 621 4.61 0.31 -17.99
CA LYS A 621 6.07 0.25 -17.92
C LYS A 621 6.77 1.05 -19.02
N ALA A 622 6.07 1.40 -20.09
CA ALA A 622 6.56 2.29 -21.14
C ALA A 622 6.35 3.78 -20.83
N GLN A 623 5.68 4.14 -19.72
CA GLN A 623 5.55 5.54 -19.31
C GLN A 623 6.94 6.13 -18.99
N GLY A 624 7.17 7.37 -19.43
CA GLY A 624 8.48 8.03 -19.36
C GLY A 624 9.50 7.56 -20.40
N SER A 625 9.30 6.41 -21.04
CA SER A 625 10.26 5.86 -22.01
C SER A 625 10.09 6.47 -23.41
N THR A 626 11.19 6.53 -24.15
CA THR A 626 11.21 6.86 -25.59
C THR A 626 11.72 5.64 -26.34
N LEU A 627 10.93 5.11 -27.28
CA LEU A 627 11.19 3.82 -27.92
C LEU A 627 11.21 4.00 -29.45
N PRO A 628 12.12 3.37 -30.20
CA PRO A 628 12.13 3.50 -31.65
C PRO A 628 10.88 2.90 -32.31
N ASN A 629 10.66 1.61 -32.10
CA ASN A 629 9.59 0.85 -32.75
C ASN A 629 8.66 0.23 -31.70
N ILE A 630 7.37 0.45 -31.86
CA ILE A 630 6.34 -0.02 -30.92
C ILE A 630 5.28 -0.85 -31.63
N TYR A 631 4.95 -1.98 -31.02
CA TYR A 631 3.86 -2.86 -31.44
C TYR A 631 2.84 -2.92 -30.31
N VAL A 632 1.64 -2.42 -30.53
CA VAL A 632 0.60 -2.35 -29.50
C VAL A 632 -0.40 -3.48 -29.75
N LEU A 633 -0.57 -4.37 -28.78
CA LEU A 633 -1.70 -5.28 -28.73
C LEU A 633 -2.86 -4.56 -28.03
N HIS A 634 -3.87 -4.17 -28.81
CA HIS A 634 -5.08 -3.55 -28.29
C HIS A 634 -5.98 -4.59 -27.61
N ASP A 635 -6.58 -4.20 -26.49
CA ASP A 635 -7.62 -5.00 -25.84
C ASP A 635 -8.85 -4.15 -25.48
N LYS A 636 -9.96 -4.83 -25.18
CA LYS A 636 -11.24 -4.18 -24.84
C LYS A 636 -11.23 -3.34 -23.56
N ALA A 637 -10.21 -3.45 -22.71
CA ALA A 637 -10.06 -2.69 -21.46
C ALA A 637 -9.23 -1.41 -21.65
N THR A 638 -8.80 -1.13 -22.88
CA THR A 638 -8.14 0.12 -23.27
C THR A 638 -9.04 1.33 -23.00
N ASN A 639 -8.39 2.46 -22.67
CA ASN A 639 -8.99 3.77 -22.40
C ASN A 639 -8.11 4.88 -22.99
N LEU A 640 -8.49 6.15 -22.80
CA LEU A 640 -7.80 7.30 -23.40
C LEU A 640 -6.34 7.39 -22.95
N ASN A 641 -6.07 7.32 -21.65
CA ASN A 641 -4.72 7.45 -21.10
C ASN A 641 -3.82 6.29 -21.54
N ASN A 642 -4.34 5.05 -21.58
CA ASN A 642 -3.61 3.88 -22.11
C ASN A 642 -3.25 4.08 -23.58
N SER A 643 -4.21 4.58 -24.38
CA SER A 643 -4.02 4.85 -25.80
C SER A 643 -2.99 5.95 -26.03
N TYR A 644 -3.14 7.07 -25.32
CA TYR A 644 -2.20 8.18 -25.38
C TYR A 644 -0.80 7.73 -24.98
N VAL A 645 -0.63 6.95 -23.91
CA VAL A 645 0.68 6.44 -23.51
C VAL A 645 1.24 5.41 -24.48
N SER A 646 0.45 4.52 -25.06
CA SER A 646 0.97 3.47 -25.97
C SER A 646 1.29 3.99 -27.38
N LEU A 647 0.58 5.01 -27.85
CA LEU A 647 0.64 5.51 -29.23
C LEU A 647 1.49 6.80 -29.41
N THR A 648 2.18 7.26 -28.36
CA THR A 648 2.99 8.51 -28.40
C THR A 648 4.45 8.33 -27.93
N ARG A 649 4.90 7.09 -27.70
CA ARG A 649 6.25 6.77 -27.19
C ARG A 649 7.24 6.51 -28.30
N GLN A 650 6.75 6.20 -29.50
CA GLN A 650 7.56 5.86 -30.68
C GLN A 650 8.34 7.07 -31.18
N THR A 651 9.54 6.83 -31.71
CA THR A 651 10.30 7.82 -32.51
C THR A 651 10.40 7.45 -33.98
N LYS A 652 10.29 6.15 -34.33
CA LYS A 652 10.41 5.67 -35.71
C LYS A 652 9.11 5.08 -36.24
N ASP A 653 8.59 4.01 -35.65
CA ASP A 653 7.40 3.31 -36.19
C ASP A 653 6.44 2.82 -35.10
N LEU A 654 5.15 2.74 -35.46
CA LEU A 654 4.05 2.33 -34.60
C LEU A 654 3.10 1.43 -35.37
N LYS A 655 2.80 0.25 -34.81
CA LYS A 655 1.82 -0.70 -35.36
C LYS A 655 0.84 -1.15 -34.28
N VAL A 656 -0.46 -1.16 -34.58
CA VAL A 656 -1.54 -1.51 -33.63
C VAL A 656 -2.27 -2.75 -34.12
N PHE A 657 -2.32 -3.79 -33.28
CA PHE A 657 -2.92 -5.09 -33.59
C PHE A 657 -4.19 -5.30 -32.78
N ILE A 658 -5.26 -5.71 -33.46
CA ILE A 658 -6.62 -5.70 -32.92
C ILE A 658 -7.34 -7.00 -33.22
N SER A 659 -7.95 -7.60 -32.19
CA SER A 659 -8.84 -8.75 -32.35
C SER A 659 -10.26 -8.32 -32.69
N GLN A 660 -10.82 -8.82 -33.79
CA GLN A 660 -12.22 -8.58 -34.19
C GLN A 660 -13.23 -9.24 -33.25
N THR A 661 -12.86 -10.32 -32.55
CA THR A 661 -13.74 -10.88 -31.49
C THR A 661 -13.95 -9.93 -30.32
N GLU A 662 -12.97 -9.09 -29.99
CA GLU A 662 -13.06 -8.14 -28.87
C GLU A 662 -13.41 -6.72 -29.33
N THR A 663 -12.99 -6.35 -30.54
CA THR A 663 -13.15 -5.02 -31.14
C THR A 663 -13.52 -5.18 -32.62
N PRO A 664 -14.81 -5.38 -32.94
CA PRO A 664 -15.23 -5.78 -34.29
C PRO A 664 -15.00 -4.73 -35.38
N THR A 665 -15.07 -3.44 -35.04
CA THR A 665 -15.01 -2.33 -36.01
C THR A 665 -14.17 -1.17 -35.52
N LEU A 666 -13.82 -0.25 -36.42
CA LEU A 666 -13.17 1.03 -36.08
C LEU A 666 -13.99 1.86 -35.10
N ASP A 667 -15.32 1.88 -35.21
CA ASP A 667 -16.18 2.60 -34.25
C ASP A 667 -16.06 2.02 -32.82
N HIS A 668 -15.97 0.69 -32.70
CA HIS A 668 -15.73 0.05 -31.40
C HIS A 668 -14.35 0.42 -30.86
N LEU A 669 -13.33 0.48 -31.72
CA LEU A 669 -11.99 0.91 -31.34
C LEU A 669 -12.00 2.35 -30.82
N ILE A 670 -12.62 3.28 -31.56
CA ILE A 670 -12.77 4.69 -31.16
C ILE A 670 -13.49 4.79 -29.82
N GLN A 671 -14.60 4.06 -29.65
CA GLN A 671 -15.35 4.06 -28.40
C GLN A 671 -14.52 3.50 -27.23
N GLN A 672 -13.74 2.45 -27.45
CA GLN A 672 -12.89 1.84 -26.41
C GLN A 672 -11.74 2.77 -26.03
N MET A 673 -11.00 3.28 -27.02
CA MET A 673 -9.90 4.22 -26.80
C MET A 673 -10.38 5.54 -26.21
N GLY A 674 -11.62 5.97 -26.46
CA GLY A 674 -12.20 7.20 -25.92
C GLY A 674 -12.80 7.08 -24.52
N ARG A 675 -12.72 5.91 -23.86
CA ARG A 675 -13.23 5.76 -22.49
C ARG A 675 -12.40 6.58 -21.52
N ASP A 676 -13.08 7.25 -20.60
CA ASP A 676 -12.42 7.83 -19.44
C ASP A 676 -11.83 6.73 -18.54
N HIS A 677 -10.65 6.99 -18.00
CA HIS A 677 -9.91 6.13 -17.11
C HIS A 677 -10.43 6.13 -15.66
N GLY A 678 -11.33 7.05 -15.30
CA GLY A 678 -12.02 7.06 -14.01
C GLY A 678 -11.09 7.22 -12.80
N LYS A 679 -9.96 7.93 -12.98
CA LYS A 679 -9.02 8.32 -11.91
C LYS A 679 -8.95 9.83 -11.69
N GLU A 680 -10.03 10.52 -12.01
CA GLU A 680 -10.17 11.93 -11.68
C GLU A 680 -10.23 12.13 -10.17
N ALA A 681 -9.80 13.31 -9.72
CA ALA A 681 -9.97 13.73 -8.34
C ALA A 681 -11.45 14.04 -8.07
N SER A 682 -11.92 13.77 -6.86
CA SER A 682 -13.29 14.12 -6.47
C SER A 682 -13.53 15.63 -6.54
N LEU A 683 -12.49 16.45 -6.33
CA LEU A 683 -12.54 17.93 -6.39
C LEU A 683 -12.94 18.53 -7.74
N LYS A 684 -12.97 17.75 -8.83
CA LYS A 684 -13.54 18.22 -10.11
C LYS A 684 -15.07 18.32 -10.06
N TYR A 685 -15.68 17.68 -9.07
CA TYR A 685 -17.12 17.63 -8.84
C TYR A 685 -17.50 18.37 -7.55
N LEU A 686 -18.74 18.87 -7.53
CA LEU A 686 -19.35 19.44 -6.34
C LEU A 686 -19.96 18.36 -5.46
N THR A 687 -19.99 18.62 -4.17
CA THR A 687 -20.82 17.89 -3.20
C THR A 687 -22.18 18.58 -3.06
N LEU A 688 -23.16 17.86 -2.51
CA LEU A 688 -24.49 18.44 -2.25
C LEU A 688 -24.43 19.70 -1.35
N GLU A 689 -23.48 19.74 -0.41
CA GLU A 689 -23.26 20.92 0.44
C GLU A 689 -22.79 22.11 -0.38
N GLU A 690 -21.80 21.92 -1.26
CA GLU A 690 -21.27 22.99 -2.12
C GLU A 690 -22.28 23.48 -3.16
N VAL A 691 -23.10 22.60 -3.73
CA VAL A 691 -24.22 23.01 -4.61
C VAL A 691 -25.18 23.93 -3.85
N ARG A 692 -25.52 23.57 -2.60
CA ARG A 692 -26.41 24.39 -1.75
C ARG A 692 -25.79 25.71 -1.29
N GLU A 693 -24.47 25.77 -1.17
CA GLU A 693 -23.72 26.98 -0.81
C GLU A 693 -23.59 27.93 -1.99
N ARG A 694 -23.39 27.41 -3.22
CA ARG A 694 -23.34 28.22 -4.45
C ARG A 694 -24.59 29.08 -4.65
N ASP A 695 -25.76 28.57 -4.25
CA ASP A 695 -27.04 29.26 -4.45
C ASP A 695 -27.40 30.25 -3.32
N LYS A 696 -26.56 30.38 -2.28
CA LYS A 696 -26.84 31.27 -1.13
C LYS A 696 -25.90 32.47 -1.09
N SER A 697 -26.46 33.67 -0.95
CA SER A 697 -25.71 34.83 -0.48
C SER A 697 -25.31 34.63 0.99
N LEU A 698 -24.01 34.54 1.27
CA LEU A 698 -23.45 34.28 2.60
C LEU A 698 -23.98 35.26 3.65
N SER A 699 -24.64 34.74 4.69
CA SER A 699 -25.01 35.53 5.87
C SER A 699 -23.79 35.74 6.78
N LEU A 700 -23.75 36.85 7.52
CA LEU A 700 -22.65 37.19 8.44
C LEU A 700 -22.34 36.06 9.44
N THR A 701 -23.37 35.35 9.91
CA THR A 701 -23.25 34.23 10.86
C THR A 701 -22.59 33.00 10.24
N GLN A 702 -22.85 32.73 8.96
CA GLN A 702 -22.19 31.64 8.22
C GLN A 702 -20.73 31.97 7.94
N ALA A 703 -20.41 33.22 7.58
CA ALA A 703 -19.03 33.67 7.39
C ALA A 703 -18.18 33.51 8.67
N ILE A 704 -18.75 33.77 9.85
CA ILE A 704 -18.06 33.55 11.14
C ILE A 704 -17.86 32.05 11.43
N GLN A 705 -18.87 31.21 11.14
CA GLN A 705 -18.73 29.76 11.31
C GLN A 705 -17.68 29.16 10.37
N GLU A 706 -17.63 29.61 9.12
CA GLU A 706 -16.60 29.24 8.15
C GLU A 706 -15.21 29.69 8.62
N ALA A 707 -15.06 30.93 9.11
CA ALA A 707 -13.80 31.41 9.66
C ALA A 707 -13.32 30.57 10.86
N LEU A 708 -14.22 30.14 11.75
CA LEU A 708 -13.89 29.25 12.87
C LEU A 708 -13.52 27.82 12.40
N LYS A 709 -14.24 27.28 11.40
CA LYS A 709 -13.92 25.98 10.76
C LYS A 709 -12.54 26.04 10.11
N ASP A 710 -12.21 27.15 9.45
CA ASP A 710 -10.91 27.43 8.86
C ASP A 710 -9.80 27.48 9.89
N ILE A 711 -10.01 28.18 11.03
CA ILE A 711 -9.02 28.21 12.12
C ILE A 711 -8.76 26.79 12.66
N LYS A 712 -9.81 26.02 12.95
CA LYS A 712 -9.69 24.63 13.41
C LYS A 712 -8.93 23.76 12.40
N THR A 713 -9.20 23.95 11.12
CA THR A 713 -8.57 23.21 10.03
C THR A 713 -7.09 23.59 9.90
N LYS A 714 -6.75 24.88 9.97
CA LYS A 714 -5.36 25.39 9.98
C LYS A 714 -4.55 24.82 11.15
N VAL A 715 -5.14 24.74 12.35
CA VAL A 715 -4.50 24.13 13.52
C VAL A 715 -4.24 22.64 13.28
N LYS A 716 -5.25 21.88 12.81
CA LYS A 716 -5.10 20.45 12.50
C LYS A 716 -4.01 20.22 11.44
N ASP A 717 -3.98 21.06 10.41
CA ASP A 717 -3.02 21.02 9.32
C ASP A 717 -1.60 21.36 9.78
N HIS A 718 -1.43 22.29 10.74
CA HIS A 718 -0.13 22.62 11.32
C HIS A 718 0.49 21.43 12.09
N PHE A 719 -0.36 20.63 12.75
CA PHE A 719 0.07 19.44 13.49
C PHE A 719 -0.04 18.14 12.67
N HIS A 720 -0.05 18.22 11.33
CA HIS A 720 -0.09 17.02 10.49
C HIS A 720 1.08 16.08 10.81
N ARG A 721 0.73 14.86 11.25
CA ARG A 721 1.64 13.73 11.47
C ARG A 721 0.99 12.50 10.86
N ASN A 722 1.72 11.81 9.99
CA ASN A 722 1.26 10.60 9.34
C ASN A 722 2.29 9.50 9.57
N GLU A 723 2.34 8.96 10.79
CA GLU A 723 3.33 7.92 11.12
C GLU A 723 3.14 6.66 10.27
N ASP A 724 1.89 6.32 9.95
CA ASP A 724 1.52 5.13 9.18
C ASP A 724 2.01 5.19 7.72
N PHE A 725 2.05 6.36 7.08
CA PHE A 725 2.62 6.52 5.73
C PHE A 725 4.08 6.06 5.63
N TYR A 726 4.86 6.19 6.72
CA TYR A 726 6.27 5.79 6.75
C TYR A 726 6.47 4.40 7.36
N LYS A 727 5.40 3.74 7.80
CA LYS A 727 5.42 2.32 8.09
C LYS A 727 5.31 1.60 6.75
N PHE A 728 6.45 1.35 6.13
CA PHE A 728 6.48 0.36 5.06
C PHE A 728 6.14 -0.98 5.70
N GLU A 729 4.90 -1.44 5.54
CA GLU A 729 4.67 -2.87 5.49
C GLU A 729 5.61 -3.37 4.39
N ARG A 730 6.69 -4.03 4.78
CA ARG A 730 7.27 -5.01 3.87
C ARG A 730 6.09 -5.89 3.51
N THR A 731 5.55 -5.73 2.30
CA THR A 731 4.96 -6.85 1.57
C THR A 731 5.89 -7.97 1.90
N GLN A 732 5.42 -9.01 2.58
CA GLN A 732 6.28 -10.06 3.10
C GLN A 732 7.15 -10.56 1.95
N GLU A 733 8.32 -9.95 1.77
CA GLU A 733 9.47 -10.55 1.15
C GLU A 733 9.57 -11.78 2.01
N THR A 734 9.19 -12.89 1.39
CA THR A 734 9.56 -14.21 1.80
C THR A 734 11.05 -14.08 2.02
N LYS A 735 11.44 -13.82 3.28
CA LYS A 735 12.76 -14.12 3.76
C LYS A 735 12.83 -15.60 3.45
N ILE A 736 13.49 -15.92 2.34
CA ILE A 736 14.12 -17.20 2.16
C ILE A 736 15.10 -17.22 3.34
N HIS A 737 14.61 -17.72 4.47
CA HIS A 737 15.43 -18.09 5.58
C HIS A 737 16.29 -19.22 5.00
N ARG A 738 17.49 -18.86 4.51
CA ARG A 738 18.59 -19.81 4.50
C ARG A 738 18.62 -20.36 5.92
N VAL A 739 18.32 -21.64 6.02
CA VAL A 739 18.35 -22.42 7.25
C VAL A 739 19.80 -22.37 7.74
N ALA A 740 20.10 -21.40 8.61
CA ALA A 740 21.15 -21.57 9.58
C ALA A 740 20.61 -22.52 10.67
N PRO A 741 21.46 -23.37 11.27
CA PRO A 741 21.02 -24.51 12.08
C PRO A 741 20.05 -24.06 13.17
N GLN A 742 18.96 -24.80 13.30
CA GLN A 742 17.86 -24.48 14.21
C GLN A 742 18.33 -24.32 15.66
N ASP A 743 17.96 -23.19 16.27
CA ASP A 743 17.80 -23.05 17.71
C ASP A 743 16.28 -22.84 17.93
N PRO A 744 15.58 -23.70 18.68
CA PRO A 744 14.11 -23.74 18.66
C PRO A 744 13.47 -22.45 19.17
N LEU A 745 12.58 -21.86 18.36
CA LEU A 745 11.79 -20.65 18.67
C LEU A 745 10.92 -20.85 19.93
N PHE A 746 10.90 -19.87 20.83
CA PHE A 746 9.97 -19.84 21.97
C PHE A 746 8.59 -19.39 21.47
N PRO A 747 7.52 -20.20 21.55
CA PRO A 747 6.27 -19.94 20.84
C PRO A 747 5.40 -18.96 21.65
N ILE A 748 5.43 -17.68 21.25
CA ILE A 748 4.57 -16.60 21.76
C ILE A 748 3.34 -16.37 20.86
N GLU A 749 3.36 -16.85 19.62
CA GLU A 749 2.28 -16.62 18.65
C GLU A 749 0.93 -17.15 19.15
N GLU A 750 -0.08 -16.29 19.06
CA GLU A 750 -1.51 -16.52 19.41
C GLU A 750 -1.84 -16.76 20.89
N LYS A 751 -0.87 -16.64 21.81
CA LYS A 751 -1.10 -16.82 23.25
C LYS A 751 -1.44 -15.51 23.96
N LYS A 752 -2.38 -15.58 24.91
CA LYS A 752 -2.72 -14.42 25.77
C LYS A 752 -1.58 -14.09 26.73
N PHE A 753 -1.50 -12.83 27.17
CA PHE A 753 -0.48 -12.33 28.09
C PHE A 753 -0.30 -13.22 29.35
N GLU A 754 -1.40 -13.65 29.97
CA GLU A 754 -1.39 -14.58 31.09
C GLU A 754 -0.72 -15.93 30.77
N GLU A 755 -0.92 -16.48 29.57
CA GLU A 755 -0.34 -17.77 29.17
C GLU A 755 1.16 -17.67 28.91
N VAL A 756 1.61 -16.55 28.35
CA VAL A 756 3.04 -16.25 28.15
C VAL A 756 3.72 -16.04 29.50
N SER A 757 3.09 -15.30 30.41
CA SER A 757 3.59 -15.07 31.77
C SER A 757 3.69 -16.38 32.55
N GLN A 758 2.70 -17.28 32.45
CA GLN A 758 2.73 -18.60 33.08
C GLN A 758 3.81 -19.52 32.48
N LEU A 759 4.06 -19.45 31.17
CA LEU A 759 5.15 -20.19 30.51
C LEU A 759 6.52 -19.72 31.00
N LEU A 760 6.70 -18.41 31.15
CA LEU A 760 7.91 -17.82 31.71
C LEU A 760 8.09 -18.20 33.18
N GLU A 761 7.02 -18.16 33.98
CA GLU A 761 7.03 -18.56 35.39
C GLU A 761 7.47 -20.02 35.55
N ARG A 762 6.87 -20.96 34.80
CA ARG A 762 7.26 -22.38 34.83
C ARG A 762 8.72 -22.59 34.46
N ARG A 763 9.22 -21.85 33.47
CA ARG A 763 10.62 -21.95 33.03
C ARG A 763 11.58 -21.38 34.07
N LEU A 764 11.20 -20.28 34.73
CA LEU A 764 11.97 -19.69 35.83
C LEU A 764 12.00 -20.60 37.06
N TYR A 765 10.90 -21.27 37.40
CA TYR A 765 10.89 -22.29 38.46
C TYR A 765 11.77 -23.50 38.11
N GLY A 766 11.76 -23.93 36.84
CA GLY A 766 12.65 -24.98 36.36
C GLY A 766 14.12 -24.61 36.55
N LEU A 767 14.52 -23.41 36.12
CA LEU A 767 15.89 -22.90 36.28
C LEU A 767 16.28 -22.69 37.75
N PHE A 768 15.37 -22.20 38.59
CA PHE A 768 15.59 -22.07 40.03
C PHE A 768 15.83 -23.44 40.67
N LYS A 769 15.00 -24.43 40.32
CA LYS A 769 15.15 -25.81 40.77
C LYS A 769 16.44 -26.44 40.29
N GLU A 770 16.86 -26.24 39.04
CA GLU A 770 18.13 -26.75 38.53
C GLU A 770 19.33 -26.16 39.29
N LYS A 771 19.28 -24.87 39.64
CA LYS A 771 20.40 -24.18 40.31
C LYS A 771 20.47 -24.47 41.82
N HIS A 772 19.33 -24.50 42.51
CA HIS A 772 19.27 -24.62 43.97
C HIS A 772 18.81 -26.01 44.44
N ASN A 773 18.52 -26.92 43.49
CA ASN A 773 18.03 -28.28 43.70
C ASN A 773 16.75 -28.38 44.58
N ARG A 774 15.97 -27.30 44.65
CA ARG A 774 14.68 -27.20 45.36
C ARG A 774 13.73 -26.27 44.63
N PHE A 775 12.42 -26.43 44.85
CA PHE A 775 11.44 -25.47 44.35
C PHE A 775 11.47 -24.18 45.20
N PRO A 776 11.18 -23.01 44.59
CA PRO A 776 11.11 -21.75 45.30
C PRO A 776 9.89 -21.72 46.24
N ASP A 777 10.06 -21.14 47.42
CA ASP A 777 9.08 -21.09 48.50
C ASP A 777 8.77 -19.65 48.95
N GLY A 778 7.56 -19.43 49.47
CA GLY A 778 7.11 -18.14 50.01
C GLY A 778 7.37 -16.95 49.08
N ASP A 779 8.24 -16.05 49.54
CA ASP A 779 8.58 -14.80 48.84
C ASP A 779 9.41 -15.01 47.57
N GLU A 780 10.14 -16.13 47.46
CA GLU A 780 10.93 -16.45 46.26
C GLU A 780 10.01 -16.80 45.09
N LYS A 781 8.91 -17.50 45.40
CA LYS A 781 7.86 -17.81 44.44
C LYS A 781 7.21 -16.52 43.92
N LYS A 782 6.77 -15.63 44.83
CA LYS A 782 6.17 -14.33 44.48
C LYS A 782 7.11 -13.43 43.67
N PHE A 783 8.41 -13.43 44.00
CA PHE A 783 9.40 -12.67 43.26
C PHE A 783 9.53 -13.18 41.83
N LEU A 784 9.65 -14.50 41.64
CA LEU A 784 9.76 -15.12 40.33
C LEU A 784 8.49 -14.94 39.49
N GLU A 785 7.29 -15.02 40.08
CA GLU A 785 6.01 -14.68 39.45
C GLU A 785 5.99 -13.23 38.95
N LYS A 786 6.42 -12.28 39.80
CA LYS A 786 6.46 -10.85 39.46
C LYS A 786 7.47 -10.56 38.35
N GLN A 787 8.61 -11.24 38.35
CA GLN A 787 9.59 -11.13 37.27
C GLN A 787 9.08 -11.75 35.97
N ALA A 788 8.40 -12.91 36.03
CA ALA A 788 7.77 -13.53 34.87
C ALA A 788 6.72 -12.60 34.24
N SER A 789 5.88 -11.97 35.05
CA SER A 789 4.85 -11.03 34.61
C SER A 789 5.44 -9.77 33.96
N ARG A 790 6.40 -9.09 34.61
CA ARG A 790 7.08 -7.91 34.02
C ARG A 790 7.83 -8.23 32.73
N THR A 791 8.41 -9.43 32.68
CA THR A 791 9.09 -9.91 31.49
C THR A 791 8.10 -10.22 30.37
N GLY A 792 6.96 -10.84 30.72
CA GLY A 792 5.82 -10.97 29.84
C GLY A 792 5.40 -9.62 29.27
N GLU A 793 5.35 -8.56 30.10
CA GLU A 793 4.89 -7.23 29.66
C GLU A 793 5.85 -6.63 28.66
N TYR A 794 7.15 -6.76 28.91
CA TYR A 794 8.17 -6.30 27.99
C TYR A 794 8.11 -7.04 26.64
N LEU A 795 7.97 -8.37 26.65
CA LEU A 795 7.87 -9.15 25.41
C LEU A 795 6.56 -8.84 24.67
N PHE A 796 5.47 -8.63 25.41
CA PHE A 796 4.21 -8.20 24.83
C PHE A 796 4.32 -6.79 24.24
N HIS A 797 5.08 -5.90 24.88
CA HIS A 797 5.34 -4.55 24.40
C HIS A 797 6.19 -4.54 23.13
N LEU A 798 7.28 -5.32 23.09
CA LEU A 798 8.07 -5.52 21.89
C LEU A 798 7.19 -5.99 20.72
N LYS A 799 6.29 -6.95 20.98
CA LYS A 799 5.43 -7.54 19.96
C LYS A 799 4.29 -6.61 19.51
N HIS A 800 3.56 -6.01 20.46
CA HIS A 800 2.31 -5.29 20.17
C HIS A 800 2.50 -3.79 19.97
N TYR A 801 3.47 -3.18 20.66
CA TYR A 801 3.71 -1.74 20.59
C TYR A 801 4.92 -1.38 19.72
N GLU A 802 5.94 -2.25 19.64
CA GLU A 802 7.11 -2.04 18.78
C GLU A 802 7.11 -2.89 17.50
N HIS A 803 6.09 -3.74 17.30
CA HIS A 803 5.93 -4.62 16.14
C HIS A 803 7.16 -5.50 15.81
N ARG A 804 7.94 -5.86 16.83
CA ARG A 804 9.13 -6.72 16.73
C ARG A 804 8.84 -8.06 17.41
N GLU A 805 8.92 -9.16 16.65
CA GLU A 805 8.81 -10.50 17.23
C GLU A 805 9.96 -10.77 18.22
N PRO A 806 9.66 -11.13 19.49
CA PRO A 806 10.68 -11.42 20.48
C PRO A 806 11.56 -12.60 20.05
N THR A 807 12.89 -12.42 20.09
CA THR A 807 13.84 -13.48 19.74
C THR A 807 14.23 -14.32 20.96
N LEU A 808 14.77 -15.54 20.73
CA LEU A 808 15.37 -16.33 21.82
C LEU A 808 16.53 -15.61 22.50
N GLY A 809 17.18 -14.66 21.80
CA GLY A 809 18.19 -13.75 22.34
C GLY A 809 17.62 -12.78 23.36
N ASP A 810 16.46 -12.17 23.07
CA ASP A 810 15.77 -11.28 24.02
C ASP A 810 15.40 -12.07 25.30
N VAL A 811 14.90 -13.31 25.14
CA VAL A 811 14.62 -14.24 26.26
C VAL A 811 15.89 -14.71 26.98
N LYS A 812 17.02 -14.91 26.28
CA LYS A 812 18.32 -15.30 26.88
C LYS A 812 18.97 -14.16 27.65
N VAL A 813 18.90 -12.91 27.16
CA VAL A 813 19.33 -11.69 27.87
C VAL A 813 18.54 -11.55 29.18
N LEU A 814 17.24 -11.86 29.15
CA LEU A 814 16.39 -11.92 30.33
C LEU A 814 16.78 -13.07 31.27
N SER A 815 17.08 -14.27 30.75
CA SER A 815 17.57 -15.39 31.57
C SER A 815 18.93 -15.11 32.23
N THR A 816 19.72 -14.20 31.65
CA THR A 816 21.02 -13.76 32.16
C THR A 816 20.83 -12.67 33.20
N ARG A 817 19.91 -11.73 32.99
CA ARG A 817 19.49 -10.71 33.98
C ARG A 817 18.83 -11.34 35.20
N VAL A 818 17.95 -12.33 35.01
CA VAL A 818 17.34 -13.10 36.10
C VAL A 818 18.36 -14.00 36.78
N ARG A 819 19.31 -14.64 36.06
CA ARG A 819 20.44 -15.34 36.69
C ARG A 819 21.33 -14.41 37.52
N PHE A 820 21.51 -13.17 37.08
CA PHE A 820 22.29 -12.13 37.76
C PHE A 820 21.58 -11.61 39.02
N GLU A 821 20.26 -11.36 38.94
CA GLU A 821 19.43 -10.95 40.10
C GLU A 821 19.20 -12.10 41.09
N LEU A 822 18.99 -13.34 40.61
CA LEU A 822 18.96 -14.55 41.45
C LEU A 822 20.31 -14.85 42.09
N GLY A 823 21.42 -14.40 41.49
CA GLY A 823 22.76 -14.45 42.09
C GLY A 823 22.95 -13.42 43.21
N ARG A 824 22.16 -12.36 43.23
CA ARG A 824 22.12 -11.35 44.31
C ARG A 824 21.08 -11.66 45.39
N SER A 825 20.21 -12.65 45.18
CA SER A 825 19.10 -12.94 46.09
C SER A 825 19.51 -13.39 47.49
N GLU A 826 20.73 -13.88 47.73
CA GLU A 826 21.20 -14.17 49.11
C GLU A 826 21.84 -12.95 49.76
N THR A 827 22.61 -12.15 49.02
CA THR A 827 23.32 -10.97 49.53
C THR A 827 22.38 -9.78 49.74
N ILE A 828 21.45 -9.57 48.80
CA ILE A 828 20.40 -8.55 48.91
C ILE A 828 19.35 -8.97 49.94
N LYS A 829 18.98 -10.27 50.05
CA LYS A 829 18.15 -10.71 51.20
C LYS A 829 18.86 -10.45 52.51
N ALA A 830 20.15 -10.77 52.63
CA ALA A 830 20.91 -10.56 53.87
C ALA A 830 21.03 -9.07 54.24
N GLU A 831 21.41 -8.20 53.30
CA GLU A 831 21.49 -6.75 53.55
C GLU A 831 20.11 -6.11 53.78
N MET A 832 19.06 -6.58 53.09
CA MET A 832 17.71 -6.05 53.32
C MET A 832 17.12 -6.57 54.62
N LEU A 833 17.32 -7.83 55.01
CA LEU A 833 16.88 -8.38 56.31
C LEU A 833 17.64 -7.71 57.47
N GLU A 834 18.93 -7.45 57.33
CA GLU A 834 19.74 -6.76 58.35
C GLU A 834 19.34 -5.27 58.51
N ASN A 835 18.82 -4.64 57.43
CA ASN A 835 18.28 -3.28 57.48
C ASN A 835 16.79 -3.24 57.85
N LEU A 836 16.03 -4.31 57.62
CA LEU A 836 14.63 -4.49 58.03
C LEU A 836 14.51 -4.80 59.53
N ASP A 837 15.44 -5.57 60.12
CA ASP A 837 15.49 -5.83 61.57
C ASP A 837 15.80 -4.56 62.39
N LYS A 838 16.42 -3.55 61.77
CA LYS A 838 16.77 -2.27 62.41
C LYS A 838 15.66 -1.22 62.39
N LYS A 839 14.56 -1.46 61.67
CA LYS A 839 13.38 -0.56 61.63
C LYS A 839 12.10 -1.38 61.61
N GLN A 840 11.71 -1.84 62.79
CA GLN A 840 10.35 -2.33 63.05
C GLN A 840 9.37 -1.17 62.78
N ASP A 841 8.35 -1.44 61.98
CA ASP A 841 7.25 -0.56 61.53
C ASP A 841 7.46 0.14 60.17
N LEU A 842 7.10 -0.54 59.10
CA LEU A 842 6.79 0.09 57.81
C LEU A 842 5.45 -0.43 57.26
N VAL A 843 4.59 0.51 56.85
CA VAL A 843 3.25 0.26 56.31
C VAL A 843 3.34 0.00 54.81
N LYS A 844 2.34 -0.68 54.24
CA LYS A 844 2.22 -1.14 52.84
C LYS A 844 2.65 -0.13 51.73
N GLU A 845 2.62 1.18 52.01
CA GLU A 845 3.07 2.24 51.08
C GLU A 845 4.60 2.31 50.91
N ASP A 846 5.38 1.94 51.93
CA ASP A 846 6.85 2.03 51.88
C ASP A 846 7.46 0.92 51.03
N TYR A 847 6.78 -0.23 50.92
CA TYR A 847 7.13 -1.32 50.00
C TYR A 847 6.98 -0.87 48.53
N LEU A 848 5.96 -0.06 48.24
CA LEU A 848 5.72 0.48 46.90
C LEU A 848 6.76 1.54 46.55
N ARG A 849 7.15 2.39 47.51
CA ARG A 849 8.22 3.40 47.34
C ARG A 849 9.59 2.76 47.10
N ALA A 850 9.95 1.72 47.85
CA ALA A 850 11.21 1.00 47.64
C ALA A 850 11.26 0.33 46.25
N THR A 851 10.14 -0.24 45.80
CA THR A 851 10.02 -0.87 44.47
C THR A 851 10.14 0.15 43.33
N LEU A 852 9.51 1.32 43.47
CA LEU A 852 9.59 2.42 42.50
C LEU A 852 10.99 3.03 42.42
N TYR A 853 11.72 3.08 43.55
CA TYR A 853 13.09 3.57 43.59
C TYR A 853 14.06 2.64 42.85
N ALA A 854 13.93 1.33 43.05
CA ALA A 854 14.72 0.31 42.35
C ALA A 854 14.48 0.34 40.83
N GLU A 855 13.23 0.54 40.39
CA GLU A 855 12.89 0.72 38.97
C GLU A 855 13.49 1.99 38.36
N ARG A 856 13.53 3.08 39.13
CA ARG A 856 14.08 4.36 38.67
C ARG A 856 15.59 4.28 38.49
N LEU A 857 16.29 3.64 39.44
CA LEU A 857 17.74 3.41 39.35
C LEU A 857 18.09 2.51 38.15
N ALA A 858 17.35 1.41 37.95
CA ALA A 858 17.55 0.53 36.80
C ALA A 858 17.31 1.22 35.44
N ARG A 859 16.40 2.21 35.38
CA ARG A 859 16.16 3.05 34.18
C ARG A 859 17.22 4.12 33.95
N ILE A 860 17.87 4.59 35.01
CA ILE A 860 18.94 5.59 34.92
C ILE A 860 20.23 4.89 34.46
N GLU A 861 20.58 3.77 35.08
CA GLU A 861 21.74 2.96 34.69
C GLU A 861 21.61 2.41 33.26
N GLY A 862 20.39 2.02 32.84
CA GLY A 862 20.13 1.59 31.46
C GLY A 862 20.30 2.68 30.42
N ARG A 863 19.91 3.93 30.74
CA ARG A 863 20.04 5.07 29.81
C ARG A 863 21.48 5.56 29.69
N MET A 864 22.23 5.55 30.79
CA MET A 864 23.66 5.88 30.76
C MET A 864 24.47 4.88 29.93
N PHE A 865 24.10 3.58 30.00
CA PHE A 865 24.72 2.54 29.19
C PHE A 865 24.40 2.69 27.68
N GLU A 866 23.18 3.11 27.32
CA GLU A 866 22.78 3.38 25.92
C GLU A 866 23.44 4.63 25.33
N GLU A 867 23.64 5.68 26.12
CA GLU A 867 24.26 6.93 25.65
C GLU A 867 25.76 6.79 25.39
N GLU A 868 26.51 6.02 26.19
CA GLU A 868 27.94 5.76 25.93
C GLU A 868 28.19 4.64 24.91
N PHE A 869 27.28 3.67 24.75
CA PHE A 869 27.35 2.68 23.67
C PHE A 869 27.25 3.35 22.29
N ARG A 870 26.43 4.40 22.17
CA ARG A 870 26.35 5.25 20.98
C ARG A 870 27.64 6.01 20.69
N GLN A 871 28.46 6.30 21.70
CA GLN A 871 29.67 7.10 21.52
C GLN A 871 30.90 6.26 21.19
N ASN A 872 31.08 5.06 21.76
CA ASN A 872 32.37 4.34 21.69
C ASN A 872 32.32 2.91 21.12
N GLY A 873 31.17 2.41 20.65
CA GLY A 873 31.09 1.35 19.62
C GLY A 873 31.54 -0.08 19.95
N ASP A 874 32.19 -0.39 21.08
CA ASP A 874 32.38 -1.79 21.53
C ASP A 874 32.77 -1.86 23.03
N VAL A 875 32.12 -2.73 23.82
CA VAL A 875 32.46 -2.91 25.26
C VAL A 875 32.47 -4.39 25.62
N LYS A 876 33.66 -4.99 25.65
CA LYS A 876 33.90 -6.38 26.10
C LYS A 876 34.06 -6.56 27.61
N ASN A 877 33.92 -5.53 28.45
CA ASN A 877 33.98 -5.75 29.91
C ASN A 877 33.26 -4.66 30.76
N PRO A 878 32.01 -4.91 31.21
CA PRO A 878 31.19 -3.92 31.95
C PRO A 878 31.71 -3.56 33.35
N GLN A 879 32.59 -4.38 33.95
CA GLN A 879 32.98 -4.21 35.36
C GLN A 879 33.96 -3.06 35.61
N LYS A 880 34.58 -2.48 34.56
CA LYS A 880 35.64 -1.47 34.71
C LYS A 880 35.13 -0.03 34.86
N PHE A 881 33.84 0.23 34.65
CA PHE A 881 33.28 1.58 34.54
C PHE A 881 32.29 1.97 35.65
N MET A 882 32.09 1.12 36.66
CA MET A 882 31.32 1.48 37.86
C MET A 882 32.18 2.32 38.81
N LYS A 883 32.19 3.65 38.66
CA LYS A 883 32.33 4.56 39.81
C LYS A 883 30.92 4.86 40.34
N PRO A 884 30.71 5.03 41.66
CA PRO A 884 29.36 5.01 42.23
C PRO A 884 28.66 6.36 42.04
N ALA A 885 27.58 6.37 41.24
CA ALA A 885 26.63 7.48 41.10
C ALA A 885 25.84 7.82 42.39
N SER A 886 26.15 7.19 43.53
CA SER A 886 25.44 7.33 44.79
C SER A 886 25.75 8.64 45.55
N VAL A 887 26.95 9.20 45.38
CA VAL A 887 27.38 10.40 46.14
C VAL A 887 26.72 11.67 45.60
N GLU A 888 26.66 11.83 44.28
CA GLU A 888 26.03 13.00 43.62
C GLU A 888 24.51 13.00 43.82
N LEU A 889 23.86 11.82 43.81
CA LEU A 889 22.43 11.70 44.06
C LEU A 889 22.06 12.02 45.52
N GLN A 890 22.91 11.65 46.49
CA GLN A 890 22.71 11.99 47.90
C GLN A 890 22.88 13.50 48.16
N GLN A 891 23.88 14.12 47.53
CA GLN A 891 24.08 15.58 47.60
C GLN A 891 22.90 16.33 46.96
N TYR A 892 22.36 15.81 45.86
CA TYR A 892 21.20 16.35 45.17
C TYR A 892 19.90 16.31 46.01
N GLN A 893 19.67 15.22 46.75
CA GLN A 893 18.50 15.11 47.62
C GLN A 893 18.61 15.99 48.87
N GLN A 894 19.82 16.19 49.39
CA GLN A 894 20.06 17.05 50.54
C GLN A 894 19.84 18.54 50.22
N SER A 895 20.25 19.02 49.05
CA SER A 895 20.06 20.42 48.64
C SER A 895 18.57 20.77 48.44
N GLN A 896 17.79 19.88 47.83
CA GLN A 896 16.35 20.08 47.62
C GLN A 896 15.58 20.18 48.93
N LYS A 897 15.89 19.29 49.89
CA LYS A 897 15.21 19.29 51.20
C LYS A 897 15.52 20.56 51.98
N HIS A 898 16.78 21.01 51.98
CA HIS A 898 17.18 22.24 52.66
C HIS A 898 16.44 23.47 52.09
N LEU A 899 16.32 23.58 50.77
CA LEU A 899 15.61 24.67 50.12
C LEU A 899 14.11 24.67 50.45
N ALA A 900 13.49 23.49 50.50
CA ALA A 900 12.09 23.35 50.91
C ALA A 900 11.88 23.78 52.37
N ASP A 901 12.75 23.35 53.29
CA ASP A 901 12.66 23.71 54.70
C ASP A 901 12.85 25.23 54.91
N GLN A 902 13.74 25.87 54.15
CA GLN A 902 13.89 27.33 54.15
C GLN A 902 12.64 28.05 53.64
N LEU A 903 12.02 27.56 52.57
CA LEU A 903 10.79 28.14 52.02
C LEU A 903 9.60 28.01 52.98
N VAL A 904 9.54 26.94 53.79
CA VAL A 904 8.56 26.82 54.88
C VAL A 904 8.80 27.91 55.94
N GLN A 905 10.05 28.09 56.37
CA GLN A 905 10.38 29.03 57.46
C GLN A 905 10.28 30.50 57.05
N GLU A 906 10.80 30.87 55.88
CA GLU A 906 10.94 32.27 55.45
C GLU A 906 9.68 32.82 54.77
N LYS A 907 8.91 31.95 54.10
CA LYS A 907 7.72 32.35 53.32
C LYS A 907 6.40 31.82 53.91
N ASN A 908 6.46 31.16 55.07
CA ASN A 908 5.32 30.59 55.79
C ASN A 908 4.43 29.69 54.89
N LEU A 909 5.07 28.90 54.02
CA LEU A 909 4.38 28.03 53.07
C LEU A 909 4.07 26.68 53.72
N SER A 910 3.01 26.03 53.23
CA SER A 910 2.78 24.63 53.61
C SER A 910 3.98 23.77 53.17
N PRO A 911 4.32 22.70 53.90
CA PRO A 911 5.40 21.80 53.49
C PRO A 911 5.23 21.24 52.08
N PHE A 912 3.98 21.05 51.65
CA PHE A 912 3.64 20.59 50.31
C PHE A 912 3.99 21.63 49.23
N VAL A 913 3.57 22.89 49.43
CA VAL A 913 3.87 24.00 48.52
C VAL A 913 5.37 24.28 48.48
N ALA A 914 6.02 24.33 49.65
CA ALA A 914 7.45 24.59 49.75
C ALA A 914 8.31 23.54 49.02
N THR A 915 7.98 22.25 49.16
CA THR A 915 8.68 21.16 48.46
C THR A 915 8.53 21.29 46.95
N ARG A 916 7.34 21.68 46.46
CA ARG A 916 7.13 21.88 45.02
C ARG A 916 7.87 23.08 44.47
N VAL A 917 7.81 24.21 45.17
CA VAL A 917 8.52 25.43 44.79
C VAL A 917 10.03 25.17 44.75
N ALA A 918 10.57 24.46 45.74
CA ALA A 918 11.99 24.05 45.76
C ALA A 918 12.38 23.21 44.53
N ASN A 919 11.52 22.25 44.13
CA ASN A 919 11.78 21.43 42.95
C ASN A 919 11.80 22.24 41.64
N GLU A 920 10.89 23.20 41.48
CA GLU A 920 10.85 24.02 40.26
C GLU A 920 11.98 25.06 40.22
N ILE A 921 12.36 25.64 41.37
CA ILE A 921 13.56 26.50 41.47
C ILE A 921 14.82 25.73 41.08
N GLN A 922 14.97 24.49 41.55
CA GLN A 922 16.11 23.65 41.26
C GLN A 922 16.16 23.24 39.78
N ARG A 923 15.02 22.86 39.19
CA ARG A 923 14.93 22.56 37.74
C ARG A 923 15.22 23.76 36.87
N ALA A 924 14.73 24.93 37.25
CA ALA A 924 15.03 26.16 36.53
C ALA A 924 16.53 26.49 36.60
N HIS A 925 17.15 26.28 37.77
CA HIS A 925 18.61 26.43 37.95
C HIS A 925 19.41 25.44 37.08
N GLU A 926 19.01 24.17 37.03
CA GLU A 926 19.66 23.15 36.18
C GLU A 926 19.53 23.45 34.68
N SER A 927 18.36 23.92 34.25
CA SER A 927 18.07 24.20 32.84
C SER A 927 18.72 25.50 32.34
N LEU A 928 18.78 26.53 33.20
CA LEU A 928 19.21 27.88 32.83
C LEU A 928 20.57 28.28 33.39
N GLY A 929 21.18 27.44 34.23
CA GLY A 929 22.47 27.68 34.88
C GLY A 929 22.47 28.79 35.95
N LYS A 930 21.30 29.30 36.34
CA LYS A 930 21.16 30.39 37.33
C LYS A 930 19.87 30.24 38.14
N THR A 931 19.90 30.62 39.40
CA THR A 931 18.72 30.58 40.27
C THR A 931 17.72 31.65 39.83
N PRO A 932 16.41 31.33 39.73
CA PRO A 932 15.36 32.31 39.43
C PRO A 932 15.40 33.52 40.37
N ASP A 933 15.02 34.70 39.86
CA ASP A 933 14.91 35.90 40.69
C ASP A 933 13.72 35.83 41.67
N ASP A 934 13.73 36.69 42.69
CA ASP A 934 12.70 36.71 43.74
C ASP A 934 11.27 36.85 43.20
N LYS A 935 11.09 37.57 42.09
CA LYS A 935 9.79 37.76 41.45
C LYS A 935 9.29 36.46 40.80
N THR A 936 10.18 35.73 40.15
CA THR A 936 9.88 34.43 39.54
C THR A 936 9.60 33.38 40.62
N ILE A 937 10.34 33.42 41.73
CA ILE A 937 10.08 32.59 42.91
C ILE A 937 8.68 32.90 43.48
N GLU A 938 8.28 34.17 43.55
CA GLU A 938 6.94 34.55 44.00
C GLU A 938 5.83 34.00 43.09
N VAL A 939 6.07 33.90 41.79
CA VAL A 939 5.15 33.26 40.83
C VAL A 939 5.01 31.76 41.11
N TYR A 940 6.12 31.05 41.35
CA TYR A 940 6.06 29.63 41.72
C TYR A 940 5.33 29.39 43.03
N ILE A 941 5.51 30.28 44.00
CA ILE A 941 4.79 30.24 45.26
C ILE A 941 3.28 30.39 45.02
N LYS A 942 2.86 31.42 44.26
CA LYS A 942 1.45 31.65 43.93
C LYS A 942 0.82 30.46 43.20
N LEU A 943 1.55 29.85 42.27
CA LEU A 943 1.09 28.65 41.55
C LEU A 943 0.96 27.45 42.51
N GLY A 944 1.95 27.22 43.36
CA GLY A 944 1.92 26.13 44.33
C GLY A 944 0.73 26.24 45.28
N SER A 945 0.48 27.43 45.82
CA SER A 945 -0.68 27.70 46.68
C SER A 945 -2.01 27.54 45.96
N TYR A 946 -2.13 28.03 44.72
CA TYR A 946 -3.35 27.83 43.91
C TYR A 946 -3.66 26.35 43.67
N LEU A 947 -2.64 25.55 43.31
CA LEU A 947 -2.82 24.12 43.08
C LEU A 947 -3.18 23.36 44.36
N GLU A 948 -2.70 23.81 45.52
CA GLU A 948 -3.06 23.24 46.83
C GLU A 948 -4.53 23.53 47.19
N GLU A 949 -4.98 24.79 47.04
CA GLU A 949 -6.38 25.17 47.26
C GLU A 949 -7.33 24.43 46.30
N ARG A 950 -6.91 24.33 45.02
CA ARG A 950 -7.66 23.61 43.99
C ARG A 950 -7.75 22.13 44.29
N GLN A 951 -6.66 21.55 44.81
CA GLN A 951 -6.62 20.17 45.27
C GLN A 951 -7.68 19.88 46.34
N GLU A 952 -7.86 20.78 47.29
CA GLU A 952 -8.85 20.59 48.36
C GLU A 952 -10.29 20.76 47.84
N THR A 953 -10.49 21.73 46.95
CA THR A 953 -11.77 21.94 46.25
C THR A 953 -12.18 20.73 45.41
N LEU A 954 -11.24 20.14 44.67
CA LEU A 954 -11.49 18.95 43.84
C LEU A 954 -11.76 17.72 44.72
N LYS A 955 -11.04 17.54 45.83
CA LYS A 955 -11.34 16.44 46.78
C LYS A 955 -12.76 16.53 47.34
N GLN A 956 -13.22 17.73 47.69
CA GLN A 956 -14.61 17.93 48.13
C GLN A 956 -15.63 17.67 47.02
N THR A 957 -15.35 18.14 45.80
CA THR A 957 -16.23 17.98 44.63
C THR A 957 -16.42 16.51 44.23
N TYR A 958 -15.40 15.68 44.48
CA TYR A 958 -15.39 14.27 44.08
C TYR A 958 -15.41 13.29 45.27
N LYS A 959 -15.85 13.73 46.46
CA LYS A 959 -15.86 12.89 47.66
C LYS A 959 -16.68 11.59 47.49
N ASP A 960 -17.65 11.62 46.57
CA ASP A 960 -18.58 10.50 46.31
C ASP A 960 -18.03 9.49 45.27
N LEU A 961 -16.86 9.75 44.67
CA LEU A 961 -16.14 8.78 43.84
C LEU A 961 -15.29 7.83 44.70
N THR A 962 -15.10 6.59 44.24
CA THR A 962 -14.17 5.66 44.91
C THR A 962 -12.76 6.27 45.00
N PRO A 963 -12.05 6.14 46.13
CA PRO A 963 -10.81 6.88 46.42
C PRO A 963 -9.76 6.87 45.30
N TYR A 964 -9.51 5.70 44.69
CA TYR A 964 -8.56 5.53 43.58
C TYR A 964 -8.94 6.33 42.32
N LYS A 965 -10.24 6.49 42.03
CA LYS A 965 -10.75 7.20 40.85
C LYS A 965 -10.75 8.71 41.06
N ALA A 966 -11.02 9.16 42.29
CA ALA A 966 -10.87 10.56 42.68
C ALA A 966 -9.40 10.99 42.54
N GLU A 967 -8.46 10.22 43.07
CA GLU A 967 -7.02 10.55 43.00
C GLU A 967 -6.49 10.67 41.56
N ARG A 968 -6.80 9.70 40.68
CA ARG A 968 -6.33 9.75 39.29
C ARG A 968 -6.90 10.92 38.48
N SER A 969 -8.18 11.21 38.66
CA SER A 969 -8.85 12.32 37.96
C SER A 969 -8.30 13.67 38.44
N ILE A 970 -8.07 13.77 39.75
CA ILE A 970 -7.46 14.95 40.37
C ILE A 970 -6.01 15.13 39.91
N GLU A 971 -5.22 14.06 39.79
CA GLU A 971 -3.83 14.14 39.31
C GLU A 971 -3.73 14.54 37.82
N TYR A 972 -4.65 14.06 36.98
CA TYR A 972 -4.71 14.43 35.57
C TYR A 972 -5.08 15.90 35.36
N ILE A 973 -6.06 16.40 36.10
CA ILE A 973 -6.45 17.82 36.11
C ILE A 973 -5.26 18.68 36.57
N ARG A 974 -4.59 18.28 37.66
CA ARG A 974 -3.41 19.00 38.19
C ARG A 974 -2.26 19.11 37.20
N ARG A 975 -1.94 18.04 36.45
CA ARG A 975 -0.87 18.10 35.44
C ARG A 975 -1.22 19.04 34.29
N SER A 976 -2.46 18.99 33.85
CA SER A 976 -2.94 19.82 32.74
C SER A 976 -2.93 21.31 33.11
N GLU A 977 -3.40 21.66 34.31
CA GLU A 977 -3.40 23.05 34.79
C GLU A 977 -1.98 23.59 35.03
N ALA A 978 -1.07 22.76 35.57
CA ALA A 978 0.33 23.14 35.80
C ALA A 978 1.12 23.32 34.48
N GLU A 979 0.88 22.49 33.46
CA GLU A 979 1.54 22.62 32.16
C GLU A 979 1.11 23.87 31.40
N VAL A 980 -0.17 24.26 31.50
CA VAL A 980 -0.69 25.51 30.90
C VAL A 980 -0.03 26.73 31.57
N TRP A 981 0.06 26.73 32.90
CA TRP A 981 0.70 27.80 33.66
C TRP A 981 2.20 27.92 33.37
N LEU A 982 2.93 26.80 33.33
CA LEU A 982 4.37 26.81 33.04
C LEU A 982 4.64 27.29 31.61
N LYS A 983 3.80 26.95 30.63
CA LYS A 983 3.94 27.47 29.26
C LYS A 983 3.74 28.98 29.18
N GLU A 984 2.69 29.50 29.80
CA GLU A 984 2.41 30.94 29.81
C GLU A 984 3.51 31.76 30.49
N VAL A 985 4.07 31.25 31.60
CA VAL A 985 5.13 31.95 32.36
C VAL A 985 6.50 31.87 31.69
N PHE A 986 6.85 30.75 31.03
CA PHE A 986 8.19 30.55 30.45
C PHE A 986 8.31 30.89 28.96
N TYR A 987 7.25 30.78 28.16
CA TYR A 987 7.35 30.94 26.70
C TYR A 987 6.89 32.31 26.18
N ASN A 988 6.15 33.11 26.97
CA ASN A 988 5.86 34.50 26.61
C ASN A 988 7.06 35.39 26.96
N LYS A 989 7.73 35.92 25.94
CA LYS A 989 8.87 36.85 26.04
C LYS A 989 8.50 38.27 26.57
N GLU A 990 7.36 38.43 27.23
CA GLU A 990 7.02 39.67 27.93
C GLU A 990 7.30 39.54 29.43
N GLU A 991 7.73 40.63 30.06
CA GLU A 991 8.14 40.68 31.46
C GLU A 991 7.15 39.92 32.39
N PRO A 992 7.65 39.08 33.34
CA PRO A 992 6.82 38.31 34.28
C PRO A 992 5.78 39.16 35.04
N ASN A 993 5.99 40.47 35.11
CA ASN A 993 5.12 41.44 35.79
C ASN A 993 3.78 41.70 35.07
N LYS A 994 3.58 41.24 33.83
CA LYS A 994 2.33 41.45 33.06
C LYS A 994 1.41 40.23 33.00
N VAL A 995 1.82 39.10 33.56
CA VAL A 995 1.04 37.86 33.53
C VAL A 995 -0.26 38.05 34.32
N ARG A 996 -1.39 38.14 33.62
CA ARG A 996 -2.71 38.26 34.25
C ARG A 996 -3.16 36.90 34.75
N VAL A 997 -2.89 36.64 36.04
CA VAL A 997 -3.27 35.42 36.78
C VAL A 997 -4.72 34.98 36.51
N HIS A 998 -5.63 35.94 36.30
CA HIS A 998 -7.04 35.68 36.04
C HIS A 998 -7.33 35.09 34.64
N GLU A 999 -6.55 35.42 33.61
CA GLU A 999 -6.70 34.86 32.26
C GLU A 999 -6.22 33.40 32.21
N ILE A 1000 -5.10 33.10 32.88
CA ILE A 1000 -4.58 31.72 32.98
C ILE A 1000 -5.52 30.83 33.82
N GLN A 1001 -6.12 31.37 34.89
CA GLN A 1001 -7.16 30.66 35.64
C GLN A 1001 -8.35 30.26 34.76
N LYS A 1002 -8.75 31.11 33.81
CA LYS A 1002 -9.87 30.87 32.90
C LYS A 1002 -9.56 29.78 31.86
N ASP A 1003 -8.31 29.71 31.41
CA ASP A 1003 -7.84 28.67 30.48
C ASP A 1003 -7.67 27.32 31.19
N ALA A 1004 -7.16 27.34 32.42
CA ALA A 1004 -7.11 26.18 33.31
C ALA A 1004 -8.53 25.62 33.58
N GLU A 1005 -9.50 26.49 33.89
CA GLU A 1005 -10.91 26.09 34.07
C GLU A 1005 -11.52 25.49 32.80
N SER A 1006 -11.14 26.01 31.62
CA SER A 1006 -11.61 25.51 30.32
C SER A 1006 -11.02 24.13 29.98
N ALA A 1007 -9.73 23.92 30.28
CA ALA A 1007 -9.08 22.62 30.17
C ALA A 1007 -9.69 21.60 31.14
N THR A 1008 -10.02 22.03 32.36
CA THR A 1008 -10.69 21.22 33.37
C THR A 1008 -12.11 20.82 32.92
N LYS A 1009 -12.89 21.75 32.33
CA LYS A 1009 -14.20 21.41 31.71
C LYS A 1009 -14.07 20.41 30.57
N TYR A 1010 -13.01 20.52 29.76
CA TYR A 1010 -12.75 19.58 28.67
C TYR A 1010 -12.39 18.18 29.18
N ALA A 1011 -11.49 18.09 30.16
CA ALA A 1011 -11.12 16.83 30.80
C ALA A 1011 -12.32 16.16 31.50
N LEU A 1012 -13.18 16.95 32.15
CA LEU A 1012 -14.46 16.50 32.72
C LEU A 1012 -15.41 15.91 31.66
N LYS A 1013 -15.50 16.56 30.49
CA LYS A 1013 -16.35 16.10 29.38
C LYS A 1013 -15.85 14.80 28.76
N GLU A 1014 -14.52 14.63 28.67
CA GLU A 1014 -13.91 13.38 28.19
C GLU A 1014 -14.02 12.26 29.22
N ALA A 1015 -13.84 12.55 30.51
CA ALA A 1015 -14.07 11.59 31.60
C ALA A 1015 -15.54 11.12 31.65
N GLN A 1016 -16.51 12.01 31.43
CA GLN A 1016 -17.93 11.68 31.32
C GLN A 1016 -18.26 10.85 30.07
N LYS A 1017 -17.65 11.15 28.91
CA LYS A 1017 -17.83 10.36 27.68
C LYS A 1017 -17.29 8.94 27.79
N GLY A 1018 -16.16 8.75 28.49
CA GLY A 1018 -15.66 7.41 28.82
C GLY A 1018 -16.65 6.63 29.68
N PHE A 1019 -17.33 7.31 30.60
CA PHE A 1019 -18.26 6.70 31.56
C PHE A 1019 -19.60 6.25 30.95
N CYS A 1020 -20.13 6.98 29.96
CA CYS A 1020 -21.36 6.57 29.24
C CYS A 1020 -21.13 5.32 28.37
N LYS A 1021 -19.92 5.13 27.84
CA LYS A 1021 -19.59 4.01 26.95
C LYS A 1021 -19.45 2.67 27.67
N ASP A 1022 -18.96 2.69 28.92
CA ASP A 1022 -18.73 1.46 29.70
C ASP A 1022 -19.97 0.91 30.42
N ARG A 1023 -21.12 1.62 30.39
CA ARG A 1023 -22.34 1.20 31.10
C ARG A 1023 -23.63 1.15 30.28
N GLY A 1024 -23.59 1.45 28.98
CA GLY A 1024 -24.75 1.24 28.09
C GLY A 1024 -26.02 1.97 28.53
N LEU A 1025 -25.91 3.20 29.04
CA LEU A 1025 -27.06 4.07 29.32
C LEU A 1025 -27.13 5.17 28.25
N GLU A 1026 -28.31 5.35 27.64
CA GLU A 1026 -28.61 6.51 26.78
C GLU A 1026 -28.99 7.74 27.61
N LEU A 1027 -28.71 8.92 27.04
CA LEU A 1027 -28.66 10.24 27.67
C LEU A 1027 -29.95 10.71 28.37
#